data_AF-A0A6N6RVZ6-F1
#
_entry.id   AF-A0A6N6RVZ6-F1
#
_cell.length_a   1.000
_cell.length_b   1.000
_cell.length_c   1.000
_cell.angle_alpha   90.00
_cell.angle_beta   90.00
_cell.angle_gamma   90.00
#
_symmetry.space_group_name_H-M   'P 1'
#
loop_
_entity.id
_entity.type
_entity.pdbx_description
1 polymer ?
#
loop_
_entity_poly.entity_id
_entity_poly.type
_entity_poly.pdbx_seq_one_letter_code
_entity_poly.pdbx_strand_id
1 'polypeptide(L)'
;MSNKGFTFNQPSLPGLNSIDRMPFDDFFNMGEGVNNLPSFPPKSIREIVRLVDMGKSDEISILEWLDVIENKHQWELLNKNETNDACRAIWLAICTNVSLGDIAFFKVALALDNRQTSLVTELIDSMEIVRHVSKLNQLSKDKIEWLVLVAEKDYRLIAQQCYSANITPMGMIRKLRLPKANTYLKQLSENLVKTVSSQLITRSEQWLEKCFNELITTKEKEIFCEAAIHHFSDYNYGVAIKTLLEEHCLPMSEDTFWYDLTESSKKILRKKFDISSYYELKMISRTLTSDDGIKELEFEEHEARQIHSRTMFWSNYSSRFNRIRGLLPHTTYDYMQVSGQQLSAQIEPFDSDCEVLIFELDKIIAVEFLRGELSETRFFKNNEWNAKRLFESKELSIDAIREISQLEVHDHITSWQYFCEKLLRTKFKLLPNDNIPYFKGLPPAVNKYSSITGLPMPAQSYLDERAAKLERWVELFWNAEFKTSKYGEQSGLEQKSNVYLSKAHVAQQLGKSEDHEFYIKKSANQGNPEAMNQLGQILLKNADVNLRRHGERWVAKAAINGHEKAQSLVEKFNIEMERNAEYFTQRLNVQKNKMSQGHYKLEKTLQLASFKKLSIFDLERKFRFIEHNVGDLIVMLEELESRSDKTAIEFRRTVSERLDDIFNSFY
;
A
#
# COMPACT_ATOMS: atom_id res chain seq x y z
N MET A 1 -3.38 48.74 -39.80
CA MET A 1 -3.62 47.33 -39.41
C MET A 1 -2.97 47.14 -38.04
N SER A 2 -3.69 47.31 -36.94
CA SER A 2 -4.37 46.27 -36.14
C SER A 2 -3.52 45.06 -35.77
N ASN A 3 -3.06 44.99 -34.52
CA ASN A 3 -3.44 43.96 -33.52
C ASN A 3 -2.72 44.27 -32.20
N LYS A 4 -3.40 44.84 -31.19
CA LYS A 4 -4.14 44.14 -30.11
C LYS A 4 -3.21 43.32 -29.20
N GLY A 5 -2.46 44.03 -28.35
CA GLY A 5 -1.99 43.49 -27.09
C GLY A 5 -3.14 43.48 -26.08
N PHE A 6 -3.30 42.38 -25.36
CA PHE A 6 -4.19 42.28 -24.20
C PHE A 6 -3.65 43.18 -23.09
N THR A 7 -4.30 44.32 -22.84
CA THR A 7 -4.13 45.08 -21.61
C THR A 7 -5.01 44.45 -20.54
N PHE A 8 -4.40 43.81 -19.54
CA PHE A 8 -5.08 43.50 -18.30
C PHE A 8 -5.50 44.82 -17.65
N ASN A 9 -6.79 45.02 -17.43
CA ASN A 9 -7.24 46.02 -16.49
C ASN A 9 -6.61 45.67 -15.13
N GLN A 10 -5.83 46.58 -14.54
CA GLN A 10 -5.46 46.45 -13.13
C GLN A 10 -6.76 46.22 -12.34
N PRO A 11 -6.79 45.26 -11.40
CA PRO A 11 -7.93 45.13 -10.52
C PRO A 11 -8.11 46.48 -9.83
N SER A 12 -9.30 47.07 -10.00
CA SER A 12 -9.68 48.19 -9.14
C SER A 12 -9.58 47.68 -7.72
N LEU A 13 -8.68 48.26 -6.93
CA LEU A 13 -8.70 48.07 -5.49
C LEU A 13 -10.14 48.38 -5.08
N PRO A 14 -10.87 47.44 -4.43
CA PRO A 14 -12.13 47.79 -3.83
C PRO A 14 -11.80 48.94 -2.89
N GLY A 15 -12.30 50.15 -3.21
CA GLY A 15 -12.20 51.27 -2.30
C GLY A 15 -12.69 50.78 -0.96
N LEU A 16 -11.83 50.89 0.06
CA LEU A 16 -12.05 50.52 1.45
C LEU A 16 -13.52 50.19 1.73
N ASN A 17 -13.87 48.91 1.71
CA ASN A 17 -15.13 48.47 2.26
C ASN A 17 -15.07 48.85 3.74
N SER A 18 -15.62 50.01 4.08
CA SER A 18 -15.88 50.39 5.46
C SER A 18 -16.88 49.37 5.99
N ILE A 19 -16.38 48.51 6.88
CA ILE A 19 -17.19 47.53 7.62
C ILE A 19 -18.18 48.25 8.57
N ASP A 20 -18.11 49.58 8.70
CA ASP A 20 -18.98 50.40 9.57
C ASP A 20 -20.37 50.69 8.99
N ARG A 21 -20.73 50.16 7.82
CA ARG A 21 -22.09 50.33 7.27
C ARG A 21 -22.63 49.04 6.66
N MET A 22 -22.95 48.06 7.50
CA MET A 22 -24.15 47.27 7.21
C MET A 22 -25.35 48.18 7.53
N PRO A 23 -26.28 48.42 6.58
CA PRO A 23 -27.50 49.12 6.90
C PRO A 23 -28.29 48.24 7.87
N PHE A 24 -28.36 48.67 9.13
CA PHE A 24 -29.16 48.05 10.19
C PHE A 24 -30.67 48.02 9.84
N ASP A 25 -31.06 48.78 8.81
CA ASP A 25 -32.44 49.00 8.37
C ASP A 25 -33.06 47.79 7.63
N ASP A 26 -32.27 46.92 7.00
CA ASP A 26 -32.82 45.81 6.20
C ASP A 26 -33.31 44.61 7.04
N PHE A 27 -33.02 44.57 8.34
CA PHE A 27 -33.40 43.47 9.24
C PHE A 27 -34.50 43.80 10.25
N PHE A 28 -34.81 45.09 10.47
CA PHE A 28 -35.75 45.52 11.52
C PHE A 28 -36.90 46.33 10.94
N ASN A 29 -38.06 45.67 10.80
CA ASN A 29 -39.33 46.40 10.74
C ASN A 29 -39.65 46.84 12.18
N MET A 30 -39.31 48.08 12.53
CA MET A 30 -39.69 48.70 13.80
C MET A 30 -41.22 48.73 13.85
N GLY A 31 -41.82 47.73 14.50
CA GLY A 31 -43.27 47.60 14.59
C GLY A 31 -43.93 48.87 15.13
N GLU A 32 -45.19 49.07 14.77
CA GLU A 32 -46.05 50.21 15.14
C GLU A 32 -46.38 50.28 16.65
N GLY A 33 -45.36 50.26 17.51
CA GLY A 33 -45.47 50.50 18.95
C GLY A 33 -45.13 51.95 19.27
N VAL A 34 -45.86 52.53 20.22
CA VAL A 34 -45.77 53.92 20.70
C VAL A 34 -44.32 54.38 20.89
N ASN A 35 -43.76 55.06 19.90
CA ASN A 35 -42.40 55.61 19.95
C ASN A 35 -42.43 56.92 20.73
N ASN A 36 -42.09 56.87 22.02
CA ASN A 36 -41.72 58.07 22.76
C ASN A 36 -40.50 58.70 22.08
N LEU A 37 -40.61 59.99 21.74
CA LEU A 37 -39.50 60.75 21.16
C LEU A 37 -38.37 60.88 22.20
N PRO A 38 -37.09 60.79 21.78
CA PRO A 38 -35.98 60.98 22.69
C PRO A 38 -36.01 62.39 23.27
N SER A 39 -35.65 62.53 24.55
CA SER A 39 -35.51 63.84 25.17
C SER A 39 -34.26 64.57 24.66
N PHE A 40 -34.32 65.91 24.66
CA PHE A 40 -33.18 66.75 24.33
C PHE A 40 -32.88 67.70 25.51
N PRO A 41 -31.72 67.58 26.18
CA PRO A 41 -30.64 66.61 25.95
C PRO A 41 -31.04 65.16 26.28
N PRO A 42 -30.34 64.14 25.72
CA PRO A 42 -30.61 62.73 26.03
C PRO A 42 -30.39 62.44 27.52
N LYS A 43 -31.19 61.52 28.07
CA LYS A 43 -31.14 61.16 29.50
C LYS A 43 -29.78 60.57 29.86
N SER A 44 -29.27 60.96 31.02
CA SER A 44 -28.08 60.35 31.60
C SER A 44 -28.36 58.95 32.15
N ILE A 45 -27.34 58.10 32.27
CA ILE A 45 -27.48 56.77 32.90
C ILE A 45 -28.13 56.86 34.30
N ARG A 46 -27.78 57.88 35.10
CA ARG A 46 -28.37 58.08 36.44
C ARG A 46 -29.87 58.34 36.39
N GLU A 47 -30.35 59.06 35.38
CA GLU A 47 -31.79 59.30 35.17
C GLU A 47 -32.50 58.05 34.66
N ILE A 48 -31.87 57.29 33.77
CA ILE A 48 -32.39 56.00 33.30
C ILE A 48 -32.56 55.02 34.47
N VAL A 49 -31.54 54.88 35.32
CA VAL A 49 -31.63 54.00 36.52
C VAL A 49 -32.79 54.42 37.41
N ARG A 50 -32.94 55.72 37.69
CA ARG A 50 -34.07 56.23 38.49
C ARG A 50 -35.43 55.92 37.86
N LEU A 51 -35.59 56.11 36.55
CA LEU A 51 -36.84 55.81 35.85
C LEU A 51 -37.17 54.31 35.87
N VAL A 52 -36.16 53.44 35.72
CA VAL A 52 -36.34 51.99 35.85
C VAL A 52 -36.73 51.60 37.28
N ASP A 53 -36.06 52.14 38.29
CA ASP A 53 -36.36 51.86 39.70
C ASP A 53 -37.77 52.37 40.10
N MET A 54 -38.26 53.42 39.44
CA MET A 54 -39.64 53.93 39.58
C MET A 54 -40.68 53.15 38.75
N GLY A 55 -40.27 52.14 37.98
CA GLY A 55 -41.15 51.34 37.13
C GLY A 55 -41.65 52.06 35.87
N LYS A 56 -40.97 53.14 35.46
CA LYS A 56 -41.30 54.03 34.33
C LYS A 56 -40.39 53.81 33.12
N SER A 57 -40.02 52.55 32.86
CA SER A 57 -39.11 52.20 31.76
C SER A 57 -39.69 52.47 30.37
N ASP A 58 -41.02 52.60 30.27
CA ASP A 58 -41.77 52.99 29.09
C ASP A 58 -41.58 54.46 28.70
N GLU A 59 -41.19 55.33 29.64
CA GLU A 59 -40.86 56.75 29.38
C GLU A 59 -39.49 56.94 28.71
N ILE A 60 -38.71 55.87 28.50
CA ILE A 60 -37.38 55.91 27.88
C ILE A 60 -37.48 55.43 26.44
N SER A 61 -37.07 56.27 25.49
CA SER A 61 -37.09 55.94 24.07
C SER A 61 -36.06 54.85 23.75
N ILE A 62 -36.30 54.08 22.67
CA ILE A 62 -35.33 53.09 22.19
C ILE A 62 -33.98 53.73 21.81
N LEU A 63 -33.98 54.97 21.33
CA LEU A 63 -32.76 55.70 20.98
C LEU A 63 -31.94 56.06 22.23
N GLU A 64 -32.57 56.42 23.34
CA GLU A 64 -31.89 56.66 24.61
C GLU A 64 -31.33 55.37 25.21
N TRP A 65 -32.04 54.25 25.05
CA TRP A 65 -31.50 52.93 25.41
C TRP A 65 -30.28 52.56 24.57
N LEU A 66 -30.33 52.79 23.25
CA LEU A 66 -29.20 52.53 22.35
C LEU A 66 -28.01 53.46 22.65
N ASP A 67 -28.24 54.73 22.97
CA ASP A 67 -27.15 55.63 23.41
C ASP A 67 -26.47 55.07 24.67
N VAL A 68 -27.24 54.67 25.69
CA VAL A 68 -26.66 54.21 26.95
C VAL A 68 -25.87 52.91 26.84
N ILE A 69 -26.27 51.97 25.98
CA ILE A 69 -25.50 50.73 25.80
C ILE A 69 -24.21 50.95 24.98
N GLU A 70 -24.03 52.10 24.33
CA GLU A 70 -22.90 52.40 23.43
C GLU A 70 -21.98 53.53 23.92
N ASN A 71 -22.50 54.47 24.70
CA ASN A 71 -21.84 55.72 25.06
C ASN A 71 -20.87 55.57 26.24
N LYS A 72 -19.64 55.15 25.94
CA LYS A 72 -18.56 54.93 26.92
C LYS A 72 -18.32 56.11 27.86
N HIS A 73 -18.43 57.35 27.38
CA HIS A 73 -18.20 58.54 28.18
C HIS A 73 -19.17 58.65 29.36
N GLN A 74 -20.43 58.22 29.22
CA GLN A 74 -21.36 58.23 30.34
C GLN A 74 -20.98 57.20 31.43
N TRP A 75 -20.38 56.07 31.04
CA TRP A 75 -19.95 55.01 31.95
C TRP A 75 -18.69 55.37 32.73
N GLU A 76 -17.74 56.07 32.09
CA GLU A 76 -16.51 56.56 32.73
C GLU A 76 -16.76 57.53 33.91
N LEU A 77 -17.94 58.16 33.95
CA LEU A 77 -18.36 59.09 34.99
C LEU A 77 -19.06 58.42 36.19
N LEU A 78 -19.23 57.09 36.17
CA LEU A 78 -19.88 56.33 37.22
C LEU A 78 -18.87 55.74 38.20
N ASN A 79 -19.22 55.70 39.49
CA ASN A 79 -18.49 54.90 40.46
C ASN A 79 -18.94 53.42 40.42
N LYS A 80 -18.20 52.51 41.06
CA LYS A 80 -18.46 51.06 41.03
C LYS A 80 -19.89 50.66 41.45
N ASN A 81 -20.47 51.35 42.45
CA ASN A 81 -21.84 51.05 42.88
C ASN A 81 -22.86 51.52 41.83
N GLU A 82 -22.65 52.71 41.27
CA GLU A 82 -23.48 53.25 40.19
C GLU A 82 -23.38 52.39 38.92
N THR A 83 -22.21 51.84 38.59
CA THR A 83 -22.03 50.89 37.48
C THR A 83 -22.86 49.62 37.67
N ASN A 84 -22.87 49.05 38.89
CA ASN A 84 -23.67 47.86 39.19
C ASN A 84 -25.18 48.14 39.10
N ASP A 85 -25.63 49.28 39.64
CA ASP A 85 -27.02 49.72 39.53
C ASP A 85 -27.44 49.95 38.08
N ALA A 86 -26.57 50.56 37.27
CA ALA A 86 -26.75 50.75 35.84
C ALA A 86 -26.87 49.42 35.09
N CYS A 87 -25.94 48.48 35.32
CA CYS A 87 -25.98 47.14 34.71
C CYS A 87 -27.29 46.42 35.04
N ARG A 88 -27.72 46.43 36.32
CA ARG A 88 -29.00 45.84 36.74
C ARG A 88 -30.17 46.46 35.97
N ALA A 89 -30.27 47.79 35.94
CA ALA A 89 -31.39 48.51 35.34
C ALA A 89 -31.47 48.30 33.83
N ILE A 90 -30.33 48.37 33.15
CA ILE A 90 -30.22 48.21 31.70
C ILE A 90 -30.52 46.76 31.29
N TRP A 91 -29.97 45.78 32.00
CA TRP A 91 -30.28 44.37 31.72
C TRP A 91 -31.75 44.02 31.98
N LEU A 92 -32.36 44.61 33.02
CA LEU A 92 -33.80 44.49 33.23
C LEU A 92 -34.57 45.00 32.00
N ALA A 93 -34.21 46.18 31.49
CA ALA A 93 -34.82 46.76 30.31
C ALA A 93 -34.63 45.89 29.05
N ILE A 94 -33.40 45.45 28.77
CA ILE A 94 -33.04 44.52 27.67
C ILE A 94 -33.91 43.26 27.71
N CYS A 95 -34.21 42.75 28.90
CA CYS A 95 -34.98 41.52 29.07
C CYS A 95 -36.50 41.71 28.95
N THR A 96 -36.98 42.92 29.18
CA THR A 96 -38.41 43.27 29.09
C THR A 96 -38.81 43.87 27.73
N ASN A 97 -37.87 44.46 26.99
CA ASN A 97 -38.09 45.04 25.68
C ASN A 97 -37.48 44.16 24.58
N VAL A 98 -38.32 43.61 23.70
CA VAL A 98 -37.91 42.64 22.68
C VAL A 98 -36.89 43.21 21.68
N SER A 99 -37.12 44.42 21.17
CA SER A 99 -36.25 45.05 20.17
C SER A 99 -34.89 45.40 20.76
N LEU A 100 -34.87 45.99 21.96
CA LEU A 100 -33.64 46.27 22.69
C LEU A 100 -32.89 44.97 23.03
N GLY A 101 -33.63 43.95 23.45
CA GLY A 101 -33.16 42.59 23.70
C GLY A 101 -32.42 41.99 22.51
N ASP A 102 -33.07 41.96 21.34
CA ASP A 102 -32.49 41.41 20.13
C ASP A 102 -31.20 42.15 19.73
N ILE A 103 -31.17 43.48 19.81
CA ILE A 103 -29.96 44.29 19.50
C ILE A 103 -28.85 44.02 20.51
N ALA A 104 -29.14 44.07 21.80
CA ALA A 104 -28.13 43.90 22.85
C ALA A 104 -27.51 42.50 22.82
N PHE A 105 -28.33 41.43 22.76
CA PHE A 105 -27.81 40.07 22.67
C PHE A 105 -27.01 39.83 21.39
N PHE A 106 -27.43 40.42 20.27
CA PHE A 106 -26.67 40.37 19.02
C PHE A 106 -25.29 41.02 19.18
N LYS A 107 -25.21 42.19 19.83
CA LYS A 107 -23.95 42.90 20.09
C LYS A 107 -23.05 42.18 21.09
N VAL A 108 -23.62 41.55 22.12
CA VAL A 108 -22.85 40.70 23.05
C VAL A 108 -22.26 39.51 22.31
N ALA A 109 -23.03 38.82 21.47
CA ALA A 109 -22.53 37.70 20.69
C ALA A 109 -21.37 38.11 19.77
N LEU A 110 -21.45 39.28 19.12
CA LEU A 110 -20.33 39.83 18.34
C LEU A 110 -19.09 40.10 19.20
N ALA A 111 -19.28 40.67 20.39
CA ALA A 111 -18.20 40.96 21.32
C ALA A 111 -17.45 39.69 21.76
N LEU A 112 -18.21 38.65 22.14
CA LEU A 112 -17.65 37.36 22.54
C LEU A 112 -16.92 36.65 21.39
N ASP A 113 -17.29 36.94 20.14
CA ASP A 113 -16.61 36.46 18.93
C ASP A 113 -15.40 37.31 18.51
N ASN A 114 -14.92 38.21 19.39
CA ASN A 114 -13.84 39.17 19.13
C ASN A 114 -14.08 40.07 17.90
N ARG A 115 -15.34 40.36 17.58
CA ARG A 115 -15.70 41.33 16.55
C ARG A 115 -15.86 42.71 17.16
N GLN A 116 -15.65 43.74 16.33
CA GLN A 116 -15.89 45.12 16.75
C GLN A 116 -17.37 45.29 17.14
N THR A 117 -17.59 45.76 18.37
CA THR A 117 -18.90 46.08 18.91
C THR A 117 -18.86 47.46 19.54
N SER A 118 -19.96 48.22 19.43
CA SER A 118 -20.10 49.49 20.15
C SER A 118 -20.56 49.31 21.59
N LEU A 119 -20.91 48.08 21.99
CA LEU A 119 -21.39 47.78 23.34
C LEU A 119 -20.30 48.02 24.39
N VAL A 120 -20.68 48.64 25.51
CA VAL A 120 -19.78 48.86 26.65
C VAL A 120 -19.38 47.55 27.33
N THR A 121 -18.15 47.50 27.84
CA THR A 121 -17.54 46.30 28.45
C THR A 121 -18.24 45.88 29.73
N GLU A 122 -18.71 46.85 30.52
CA GLU A 122 -19.40 46.64 31.78
C GLU A 122 -20.68 45.80 31.60
N LEU A 123 -21.39 45.98 30.48
CA LEU A 123 -22.57 45.18 30.17
C LEU A 123 -22.20 43.76 29.77
N ILE A 124 -21.12 43.57 29.00
CA ILE A 124 -20.63 42.25 28.61
C ILE A 124 -20.25 41.45 29.85
N ASP A 125 -19.47 42.06 30.75
CA ASP A 125 -18.95 41.42 31.96
C ASP A 125 -20.04 41.14 33.01
N SER A 126 -21.17 41.84 32.95
CA SER A 126 -22.28 41.72 33.90
C SER A 126 -23.47 40.88 33.41
N MET A 127 -23.36 40.25 32.23
CA MET A 127 -24.46 39.48 31.62
C MET A 127 -24.99 38.36 32.52
N GLU A 128 -24.16 37.76 33.38
CA GLU A 128 -24.59 36.69 34.28
C GLU A 128 -25.63 37.13 35.31
N ILE A 129 -25.65 38.41 35.68
CA ILE A 129 -26.61 38.99 36.67
C ILE A 129 -28.05 38.72 36.24
N VAL A 130 -28.26 38.55 34.93
CA VAL A 130 -29.57 38.42 34.32
C VAL A 130 -30.20 37.04 34.54
N ARG A 131 -29.41 36.00 34.83
CA ARG A 131 -29.90 34.62 35.06
C ARG A 131 -31.03 34.51 36.09
N HIS A 132 -31.08 35.44 37.05
CA HIS A 132 -32.02 35.44 38.16
C HIS A 132 -33.23 36.37 38.01
N VAL A 133 -33.41 37.02 36.85
CA VAL A 133 -34.53 37.95 36.62
C VAL A 133 -35.83 37.18 36.41
N SER A 134 -36.81 37.37 37.30
CA SER A 134 -38.05 36.59 37.36
C SER A 134 -38.98 36.75 36.15
N LYS A 135 -38.90 37.88 35.42
CA LYS A 135 -39.78 38.23 34.29
C LYS A 135 -39.23 37.86 32.90
N LEU A 136 -38.13 37.13 32.83
CA LEU A 136 -37.53 36.72 31.55
C LEU A 136 -38.43 35.77 30.75
N ASN A 137 -38.65 36.11 29.48
CA ASN A 137 -39.22 35.16 28.52
C ASN A 137 -38.24 34.01 28.25
N GLN A 138 -38.74 32.86 27.77
CA GLN A 138 -37.91 31.66 27.58
C GLN A 138 -36.79 31.86 26.56
N LEU A 139 -37.03 32.59 25.47
CA LEU A 139 -36.03 32.83 24.43
C LEU A 139 -34.84 33.63 24.99
N SER A 140 -35.09 34.66 25.79
CA SER A 140 -34.05 35.45 26.44
C SER A 140 -33.25 34.61 27.44
N LYS A 141 -33.90 33.70 28.19
CA LYS A 141 -33.18 32.74 29.05
C LYS A 141 -32.24 31.85 28.24
N ASP A 142 -32.75 31.26 27.16
CA ASP A 142 -31.96 30.39 26.29
C ASP A 142 -30.77 31.15 25.66
N LYS A 143 -30.95 32.43 25.28
CA LYS A 143 -29.86 33.30 24.77
C LYS A 143 -28.78 33.54 25.83
N ILE A 144 -29.18 33.88 27.06
CA ILE A 144 -28.24 34.14 28.16
C ILE A 144 -27.42 32.88 28.45
N GLU A 145 -28.08 31.73 28.61
CA GLU A 145 -27.37 30.48 28.89
C GLU A 145 -26.39 30.12 27.79
N TRP A 146 -26.78 30.29 26.52
CA TRP A 146 -25.87 30.07 25.40
C TRP A 146 -24.66 31.02 25.45
N LEU A 147 -24.89 32.33 25.63
CA LEU A 147 -23.82 33.32 25.62
C LEU A 147 -22.88 33.20 26.81
N VAL A 148 -23.37 32.80 27.99
CA VAL A 148 -22.50 32.52 29.14
C VAL A 148 -21.59 31.34 28.84
N LEU A 149 -22.12 30.24 28.28
CA LEU A 149 -21.27 29.11 27.90
C LEU A 149 -20.22 29.48 26.84
N VAL A 150 -20.57 30.38 25.91
CA VAL A 150 -19.61 30.92 24.92
C VAL A 150 -18.52 31.75 25.61
N ALA A 151 -18.88 32.59 26.58
CA ALA A 151 -17.93 33.39 27.35
C ALA A 151 -16.99 32.53 28.21
N GLU A 152 -17.51 31.50 28.86
CA GLU A 152 -16.75 30.52 29.65
C GLU A 152 -15.92 29.56 28.77
N LYS A 153 -16.17 29.53 27.45
CA LYS A 153 -15.59 28.60 26.48
C LYS A 153 -15.88 27.12 26.80
N ASP A 154 -17.04 26.84 27.43
CA ASP A 154 -17.47 25.47 27.70
C ASP A 154 -18.17 24.86 26.47
N TYR A 155 -17.34 24.51 25.49
CA TYR A 155 -17.76 23.90 24.22
C TYR A 155 -18.43 22.54 24.40
N ARG A 156 -18.16 21.84 25.51
CA ARG A 156 -18.76 20.54 25.80
C ARG A 156 -20.22 20.71 26.19
N LEU A 157 -20.53 21.62 27.11
CA LEU A 157 -21.92 21.92 27.49
C LEU A 157 -22.71 22.50 26.32
N ILE A 158 -22.11 23.33 25.47
CA ILE A 158 -22.73 23.83 24.23
C ILE A 158 -23.14 22.66 23.33
N ALA A 159 -22.23 21.71 23.06
CA ALA A 159 -22.54 20.53 22.26
C ALA A 159 -23.64 19.66 22.91
N GLN A 160 -23.62 19.51 24.24
CA GLN A 160 -24.62 18.77 25.00
C GLN A 160 -26.02 19.39 24.93
N GLN A 161 -26.12 20.72 25.01
CA GLN A 161 -27.39 21.43 24.83
C GLN A 161 -27.96 21.22 23.42
N CYS A 162 -27.12 21.34 22.38
CA CYS A 162 -27.49 21.06 21.00
C CYS A 162 -27.99 19.63 20.80
N TYR A 163 -27.27 18.64 21.34
CA TYR A 163 -27.64 17.23 21.25
C TYR A 163 -28.96 16.92 21.97
N SER A 164 -29.13 17.45 23.18
CA SER A 164 -30.35 17.28 23.97
C SER A 164 -31.57 17.84 23.24
N ALA A 165 -31.43 19.00 22.60
CA ALA A 165 -32.45 19.64 21.78
C ALA A 165 -32.61 19.02 20.37
N ASN A 166 -31.74 18.08 19.97
CA ASN A 166 -31.69 17.49 18.63
C ASN A 166 -31.56 18.53 17.49
N ILE A 167 -30.82 19.60 17.76
CA ILE A 167 -30.58 20.70 16.82
C ILE A 167 -29.07 20.85 16.65
N THR A 168 -28.61 21.22 15.46
CA THR A 168 -27.19 21.48 15.19
C THR A 168 -26.75 22.81 15.81
N PRO A 169 -25.44 23.06 16.02
CA PRO A 169 -24.99 24.35 16.53
C PRO A 169 -25.48 25.54 15.70
N MET A 170 -25.44 25.45 14.37
CA MET A 170 -25.94 26.52 13.49
C MET A 170 -27.47 26.65 13.59
N GLY A 171 -28.20 25.53 13.72
CA GLY A 171 -29.62 25.54 13.98
C GLY A 171 -29.98 26.24 15.29
N MET A 172 -29.16 26.07 16.34
CA MET A 172 -29.34 26.74 17.62
C MET A 172 -29.14 28.25 17.50
N ILE A 173 -28.09 28.70 16.81
CA ILE A 173 -27.86 30.13 16.53
C ILE A 173 -29.06 30.75 15.83
N ARG A 174 -29.62 30.07 14.83
CA ARG A 174 -30.82 30.54 14.12
C ARG A 174 -32.03 30.60 15.05
N LYS A 175 -32.25 29.58 15.88
CA LYS A 175 -33.33 29.55 16.89
C LYS A 175 -33.19 30.70 17.89
N LEU A 176 -31.97 30.98 18.33
CA LEU A 176 -31.64 32.06 19.27
C LEU A 176 -31.53 33.44 18.62
N ARG A 177 -31.72 33.56 17.30
CA ARG A 177 -31.61 34.83 16.55
C ARG A 177 -30.28 35.56 16.79
N LEU A 178 -29.20 34.81 16.94
CA LEU A 178 -27.85 35.35 17.15
C LEU A 178 -27.14 35.59 15.79
N PRO A 179 -26.07 36.42 15.75
CA PRO A 179 -25.31 36.65 14.54
C PRO A 179 -24.85 35.34 13.90
N LYS A 180 -24.71 35.30 12.58
CA LYS A 180 -24.12 34.14 11.88
C LYS A 180 -22.60 34.06 12.03
N ALA A 181 -21.95 35.19 12.30
CA ALA A 181 -20.52 35.25 12.59
C ALA A 181 -20.26 34.66 13.99
N ASN A 182 -19.80 33.41 14.02
CA ASN A 182 -19.51 32.66 15.24
C ASN A 182 -18.24 31.82 15.05
N THR A 183 -17.08 32.45 15.10
CA THR A 183 -15.79 31.77 14.98
C THR A 183 -15.56 30.74 16.09
N TYR A 184 -16.19 30.89 17.25
CA TYR A 184 -16.15 29.88 18.31
C TYR A 184 -16.75 28.53 17.91
N LEU A 185 -17.65 28.47 16.91
CA LEU A 185 -18.20 27.19 16.43
C LEU A 185 -17.12 26.26 15.86
N LYS A 186 -16.00 26.82 15.39
CA LYS A 186 -14.85 26.04 14.91
C LYS A 186 -14.22 25.15 15.98
N GLN A 187 -14.44 25.48 17.25
CA GLN A 187 -13.94 24.73 18.40
C GLN A 187 -14.89 23.60 18.83
N LEU A 188 -16.08 23.51 18.22
CA LEU A 188 -17.07 22.50 18.58
C LEU A 188 -16.85 21.16 17.88
N SER A 189 -16.17 21.11 16.73
CA SER A 189 -16.10 19.92 15.87
C SER A 189 -15.72 18.64 16.61
N GLU A 190 -14.71 18.70 17.48
CA GLU A 190 -14.29 17.57 18.30
C GLU A 190 -15.32 17.21 19.40
N ASN A 191 -15.92 18.23 20.03
CA ASN A 191 -16.86 18.09 21.14
C ASN A 191 -18.23 17.52 20.70
N LEU A 192 -18.64 17.75 19.44
CA LEU A 192 -19.87 17.21 18.88
C LEU A 192 -19.89 15.68 18.94
N VAL A 193 -18.79 15.05 18.54
CA VAL A 193 -18.66 13.58 18.57
C VAL A 193 -18.63 13.07 20.01
N LYS A 194 -17.80 13.68 20.86
CA LYS A 194 -17.59 13.24 22.26
C LYS A 194 -18.85 13.33 23.13
N THR A 195 -19.83 14.13 22.73
CA THR A 195 -21.11 14.31 23.45
C THR A 195 -22.02 13.09 23.32
N VAL A 196 -21.86 12.32 22.25
CA VAL A 196 -22.69 11.16 21.95
C VAL A 196 -22.10 9.91 22.60
N SER A 197 -22.95 8.95 22.99
CA SER A 197 -22.47 7.64 23.46
C SER A 197 -21.65 6.93 22.39
N SER A 198 -20.60 6.21 22.80
CA SER A 198 -19.80 5.38 21.88
C SER A 198 -20.60 4.26 21.23
N GLN A 199 -21.71 3.84 21.84
CA GLN A 199 -22.69 2.95 21.21
C GLN A 199 -23.76 3.78 20.50
N LEU A 200 -23.63 3.89 19.19
CA LEU A 200 -24.50 4.71 18.36
C LEU A 200 -25.92 4.14 18.27
N ILE A 201 -26.89 5.05 18.38
CA ILE A 201 -28.30 4.83 18.04
C ILE A 201 -28.68 5.72 16.86
N THR A 202 -29.75 5.36 16.13
CA THR A 202 -30.17 6.05 14.91
C THR A 202 -30.35 7.57 15.08
N ARG A 203 -30.91 8.03 16.21
CA ARG A 203 -31.05 9.46 16.51
C ARG A 203 -29.70 10.17 16.54
N SER A 204 -28.70 9.55 17.15
CA SER A 204 -27.38 10.14 17.33
C SER A 204 -26.59 10.16 16.02
N GLU A 205 -26.69 9.10 15.22
CA GLU A 205 -26.10 9.05 13.87
C GLU A 205 -26.62 10.17 12.98
N GLN A 206 -27.94 10.32 12.89
CA GLN A 206 -28.58 11.37 12.09
C GLN A 206 -28.22 12.79 12.57
N TRP A 207 -28.06 12.98 13.88
CA TRP A 207 -27.66 14.28 14.43
C TRP A 207 -26.20 14.60 14.10
N LEU A 208 -25.30 13.63 14.23
CA LEU A 208 -23.88 13.79 13.89
C LEU A 208 -23.68 14.06 12.39
N GLU A 209 -24.39 13.33 11.53
CA GLU A 209 -24.37 13.54 10.07
C GLU A 209 -24.82 14.97 9.69
N LYS A 210 -25.91 15.45 10.28
CA LYS A 210 -26.37 16.84 10.09
C LYS A 210 -25.33 17.86 10.56
N CYS A 211 -24.69 17.59 11.70
CA CYS A 211 -23.63 18.45 12.21
C CYS A 211 -22.45 18.51 11.24
N PHE A 212 -21.99 17.37 10.73
CA PHE A 212 -20.88 17.30 9.77
C PHE A 212 -21.16 18.08 8.49
N ASN A 213 -22.39 17.96 7.96
CA ASN A 213 -22.79 18.66 6.73
C ASN A 213 -22.86 20.18 6.88
N GLU A 214 -23.00 20.69 8.11
CA GLU A 214 -22.99 22.13 8.41
C GLU A 214 -21.61 22.70 8.73
N LEU A 215 -20.57 21.86 8.84
CA LEU A 215 -19.20 22.32 9.02
C LEU A 215 -18.72 23.02 7.75
N ILE A 216 -18.08 24.17 7.91
CA ILE A 216 -17.79 25.09 6.81
C ILE A 216 -16.41 24.82 6.24
N THR A 217 -15.42 24.56 7.10
CA THR A 217 -14.02 24.42 6.67
C THR A 217 -13.58 22.96 6.60
N THR A 218 -12.64 22.66 5.71
CA THR A 218 -11.99 21.35 5.61
C THR A 218 -11.37 20.94 6.94
N LYS A 219 -10.74 21.89 7.65
CA LYS A 219 -10.11 21.62 8.94
C LYS A 219 -11.10 21.22 10.03
N GLU A 220 -12.28 21.83 10.06
CA GLU A 220 -13.36 21.44 10.97
C GLU A 220 -13.83 20.01 10.71
N LYS A 221 -14.00 19.65 9.44
CA LYS A 221 -14.41 18.30 9.01
C LYS A 221 -13.35 17.25 9.35
N GLU A 222 -12.07 17.56 9.13
CA GLU A 222 -10.93 16.72 9.51
C GLU A 222 -10.93 16.44 11.03
N ILE A 223 -11.05 17.48 11.86
CA ILE A 223 -11.11 17.35 13.33
C ILE A 223 -12.31 16.49 13.77
N PHE A 224 -13.47 16.68 13.13
CA PHE A 224 -14.66 15.87 13.40
C PHE A 224 -14.40 14.39 13.07
N CYS A 225 -13.81 14.11 11.90
CA CYS A 225 -13.50 12.75 11.47
C CYS A 225 -12.47 12.07 12.40
N GLU A 226 -11.40 12.77 12.77
CA GLU A 226 -10.43 12.30 13.77
C GLU A 226 -11.11 11.89 15.08
N ALA A 227 -11.98 12.77 15.61
CA ALA A 227 -12.74 12.49 16.81
C ALA A 227 -13.65 11.26 16.64
N ALA A 228 -14.33 11.12 15.49
CA ALA A 228 -15.21 9.98 15.20
C ALA A 228 -14.45 8.65 15.13
N ILE A 229 -13.31 8.61 14.44
CA ILE A 229 -12.47 7.42 14.31
C ILE A 229 -12.04 6.91 15.68
N HIS A 230 -11.60 7.81 16.55
CA HIS A 230 -11.14 7.46 17.89
C HIS A 230 -12.27 7.08 18.83
N HIS A 231 -13.33 7.89 18.90
CA HIS A 231 -14.43 7.72 19.87
C HIS A 231 -15.25 6.44 19.64
N PHE A 232 -15.39 6.01 18.39
CA PHE A 232 -16.12 4.79 18.02
C PHE A 232 -15.21 3.59 17.70
N SER A 233 -13.90 3.70 17.99
CA SER A 233 -12.90 2.68 17.63
C SER A 233 -13.19 1.28 18.19
N ASP A 234 -13.83 1.16 19.35
CA ASP A 234 -14.19 -0.14 19.94
C ASP A 234 -15.58 -0.66 19.52
N TYR A 235 -16.38 0.15 18.81
CA TYR A 235 -17.77 -0.14 18.47
C TYR A 235 -18.02 -0.13 16.95
N ASN A 236 -19.22 -0.46 16.50
CA ASN A 236 -19.60 -0.31 15.09
C ASN A 236 -19.89 1.18 14.82
N TYR A 237 -19.40 1.70 13.69
CA TYR A 237 -19.61 3.09 13.28
C TYR A 237 -21.07 3.41 12.93
N GLY A 238 -22.00 2.46 12.99
CA GLY A 238 -23.36 2.71 12.50
C GLY A 238 -23.37 2.89 10.98
N VAL A 239 -24.51 3.26 10.39
CA VAL A 239 -24.60 3.40 8.92
C VAL A 239 -24.07 4.75 8.47
N ALA A 240 -24.59 5.84 9.06
CA ALA A 240 -24.29 7.20 8.58
C ALA A 240 -22.81 7.58 8.77
N ILE A 241 -22.23 7.31 9.95
CA ILE A 241 -20.82 7.64 10.21
C ILE A 241 -19.89 6.72 9.40
N LYS A 242 -20.25 5.45 9.22
CA LYS A 242 -19.48 4.57 8.34
C LYS A 242 -19.42 5.12 6.92
N THR A 243 -20.56 5.48 6.34
CA THR A 243 -20.63 6.07 4.99
C THR A 243 -19.82 7.36 4.90
N LEU A 244 -19.94 8.25 5.89
CA LEU A 244 -19.16 9.48 5.97
C LEU A 244 -17.65 9.21 5.99
N LEU A 245 -17.18 8.25 6.81
CA LEU A 245 -15.77 7.88 6.86
C LEU A 245 -15.32 7.20 5.55
N GLU A 246 -16.17 6.41 4.91
CA GLU A 246 -15.92 5.84 3.57
C GLU A 246 -15.75 6.93 2.52
N GLU A 247 -16.62 7.93 2.51
CA GLU A 247 -16.61 9.02 1.53
C GLU A 247 -15.48 10.03 1.74
N HIS A 248 -15.10 10.32 3.00
CA HIS A 248 -14.17 11.42 3.29
C HIS A 248 -12.86 11.00 3.94
N CYS A 249 -12.76 9.81 4.51
CA CYS A 249 -11.56 9.40 5.24
C CYS A 249 -10.86 8.20 4.63
N LEU A 250 -11.54 7.43 3.79
CA LEU A 250 -10.90 6.35 3.07
C LEU A 250 -10.13 6.90 1.88
N PRO A 251 -9.00 6.26 1.55
CA PRO A 251 -8.07 6.84 0.60
C PRO A 251 -8.54 6.65 -0.87
N MET A 252 -9.62 5.89 -1.12
CA MET A 252 -10.18 5.68 -2.46
C MET A 252 -11.11 6.81 -2.94
N SER A 253 -11.44 7.75 -2.06
CA SER A 253 -12.40 8.82 -2.33
C SER A 253 -11.72 10.06 -2.92
N GLU A 254 -12.44 10.81 -3.77
CA GLU A 254 -11.87 11.93 -4.52
C GLU A 254 -11.37 13.07 -3.60
N ASP A 255 -12.12 13.41 -2.55
CA ASP A 255 -11.79 14.43 -1.56
C ASP A 255 -11.51 13.81 -0.18
N THR A 256 -10.41 13.05 -0.10
CA THR A 256 -10.06 12.29 1.11
C THR A 256 -9.17 13.06 2.07
N PHE A 257 -9.51 13.02 3.35
CA PHE A 257 -8.68 13.50 4.46
C PHE A 257 -7.60 12.48 4.86
N TRP A 258 -7.53 11.31 4.22
CA TRP A 258 -6.65 10.22 4.63
C TRP A 258 -5.21 10.66 4.89
N TYR A 259 -4.66 11.54 4.05
CA TYR A 259 -3.27 11.99 4.15
C TYR A 259 -3.05 12.95 5.32
N ASP A 260 -4.07 13.72 5.69
CA ASP A 260 -4.05 14.66 6.82
C ASP A 260 -4.31 13.97 8.17
N LEU A 261 -4.88 12.76 8.14
CA LEU A 261 -5.13 11.98 9.36
C LEU A 261 -3.82 11.58 10.05
N THR A 262 -3.91 11.49 11.37
CA THR A 262 -2.88 10.93 12.24
C THR A 262 -2.63 9.45 11.94
N GLU A 263 -1.40 8.99 12.19
CA GLU A 263 -1.05 7.57 12.01
C GLU A 263 -1.87 6.63 12.92
N SER A 264 -2.28 7.11 14.09
CA SER A 264 -3.20 6.37 14.96
C SER A 264 -4.56 6.15 14.30
N SER A 265 -5.13 7.18 13.69
CA SER A 265 -6.41 7.09 12.98
C SER A 265 -6.32 6.21 11.74
N LYS A 266 -5.27 6.35 10.94
CA LYS A 266 -5.00 5.45 9.80
C LYS A 266 -4.93 3.98 10.24
N LYS A 267 -4.27 3.68 11.36
CA LYS A 267 -4.20 2.30 11.90
C LYS A 267 -5.56 1.74 12.30
N ILE A 268 -6.41 2.55 12.94
CA ILE A 268 -7.78 2.15 13.31
C ILE A 268 -8.60 1.90 12.05
N LEU A 269 -8.54 2.80 11.07
CA LEU A 269 -9.25 2.66 9.80
C LEU A 269 -8.79 1.44 9.01
N ARG A 270 -7.48 1.17 8.92
CA ARG A 270 -6.93 -0.05 8.28
C ARG A 270 -7.54 -1.30 8.89
N LYS A 271 -7.65 -1.36 10.22
CA LYS A 271 -8.24 -2.50 10.93
C LYS A 271 -9.76 -2.60 10.73
N LYS A 272 -10.48 -1.47 10.78
CA LYS A 272 -11.95 -1.42 10.72
C LYS A 272 -12.52 -1.65 9.31
N PHE A 273 -11.81 -1.16 8.31
CA PHE A 273 -12.22 -1.22 6.90
C PHE A 273 -11.38 -2.20 6.07
N ASP A 274 -10.53 -3.00 6.74
CA ASP A 274 -9.64 -3.99 6.11
C ASP A 274 -8.81 -3.38 4.95
N ILE A 275 -8.29 -2.17 5.18
CA ILE A 275 -7.53 -1.43 4.17
C ILE A 275 -6.13 -2.05 4.10
N SER A 276 -5.92 -2.92 3.12
CA SER A 276 -4.61 -3.50 2.83
C SER A 276 -3.56 -2.41 2.55
N SER A 277 -2.29 -2.68 2.89
CA SER A 277 -1.12 -1.87 2.48
C SER A 277 -1.01 -1.68 0.95
N TYR A 278 -1.80 -2.43 0.18
CA TYR A 278 -1.86 -2.36 -1.28
C TYR A 278 -2.46 -1.05 -1.82
N TYR A 279 -3.15 -0.26 -0.99
CA TYR A 279 -3.74 1.02 -1.42
C TYR A 279 -2.70 1.93 -2.08
N GLU A 280 -1.55 2.10 -1.42
CA GLU A 280 -0.52 3.02 -1.85
C GLU A 280 0.06 2.65 -3.22
N LEU A 281 0.16 1.34 -3.49
CA LEU A 281 0.58 0.83 -4.80
C LEU A 281 -0.42 1.12 -5.90
N LYS A 282 -1.72 1.06 -5.60
CA LYS A 282 -2.76 1.44 -6.56
C LYS A 282 -2.71 2.94 -6.84
N MET A 283 -2.45 3.77 -5.83
CA MET A 283 -2.25 5.20 -6.01
C MET A 283 -1.03 5.46 -6.90
N ILE A 284 0.14 4.89 -6.58
CA ILE A 284 1.36 5.01 -7.37
C ILE A 284 1.08 4.61 -8.82
N SER A 285 0.49 3.43 -9.05
CA SER A 285 0.15 3.00 -10.40
C SER A 285 -0.76 3.98 -11.13
N ARG A 286 -1.79 4.55 -10.50
CA ARG A 286 -2.70 5.51 -11.15
C ARG A 286 -1.99 6.81 -11.51
N THR A 287 -1.14 7.33 -10.62
CA THR A 287 -0.40 8.57 -10.84
C THR A 287 0.62 8.39 -11.96
N LEU A 288 1.37 7.28 -11.95
CA LEU A 288 2.35 6.94 -12.98
C LEU A 288 1.75 6.70 -14.37
N THR A 289 0.53 6.17 -14.43
CA THR A 289 -0.16 5.88 -15.70
C THR A 289 -1.19 6.94 -16.09
N SER A 290 -1.13 8.12 -15.48
CA SER A 290 -1.92 9.28 -15.87
C SER A 290 -1.30 9.96 -17.10
N ASP A 291 -2.08 10.78 -17.83
CA ASP A 291 -1.55 11.49 -19.01
C ASP A 291 -0.37 12.40 -18.64
N ASP A 292 -0.44 13.07 -17.48
CA ASP A 292 0.65 13.90 -16.96
C ASP A 292 1.86 13.06 -16.55
N GLY A 293 1.63 11.94 -15.86
CA GLY A 293 2.71 11.04 -15.42
C GLY A 293 3.46 10.40 -16.58
N ILE A 294 2.72 9.94 -17.60
CA ILE A 294 3.30 9.36 -18.83
C ILE A 294 4.17 10.40 -19.53
N LYS A 295 3.73 11.65 -19.58
CA LYS A 295 4.45 12.73 -20.25
C LYS A 295 5.69 13.18 -19.49
N GLU A 296 5.58 13.42 -18.19
CA GLU A 296 6.70 13.93 -17.36
C GLU A 296 7.78 12.88 -17.14
N LEU A 297 7.41 11.60 -17.06
CA LEU A 297 8.36 10.50 -16.88
C LEU A 297 8.81 9.86 -18.21
N GLU A 298 8.35 10.41 -19.34
CA GLU A 298 8.68 9.94 -20.69
C GLU A 298 8.39 8.45 -20.94
N PHE A 299 7.32 7.93 -20.35
CA PHE A 299 6.96 6.51 -20.48
C PHE A 299 6.42 6.20 -21.86
N GLU A 300 6.82 5.05 -22.41
CA GLU A 300 6.15 4.52 -23.59
C GLU A 300 4.75 3.98 -23.24
N GLU A 301 3.83 3.97 -24.21
CA GLU A 301 2.46 3.47 -23.99
C GLU A 301 2.44 2.01 -23.51
N HIS A 302 3.41 1.20 -23.95
CA HIS A 302 3.52 -0.18 -23.52
C HIS A 302 3.99 -0.31 -22.06
N GLU A 303 4.85 0.61 -21.59
CA GLU A 303 5.35 0.66 -20.21
C GLU A 303 4.27 1.06 -19.21
N ALA A 304 3.50 2.10 -19.53
CA ALA A 304 2.37 2.51 -18.70
C ALA A 304 1.33 1.38 -18.58
N ARG A 305 1.05 0.67 -19.68
CA ARG A 305 0.18 -0.51 -19.68
C ARG A 305 0.74 -1.65 -18.82
N GLN A 306 2.05 -1.85 -18.82
CA GLN A 306 2.69 -2.86 -17.97
C GLN A 306 2.53 -2.55 -16.47
N ILE A 307 2.86 -1.32 -16.04
CA ILE A 307 2.67 -0.86 -14.66
C ILE A 307 1.22 -1.09 -14.22
N HIS A 308 0.27 -0.61 -15.03
CA HIS A 308 -1.15 -0.73 -14.72
C HIS A 308 -1.59 -2.19 -14.61
N SER A 309 -1.29 -3.01 -15.62
CA SER A 309 -1.75 -4.40 -15.70
C SER A 309 -1.21 -5.25 -14.54
N ARG A 310 0.08 -5.09 -14.20
CA ARG A 310 0.73 -5.84 -13.11
C ARG A 310 0.21 -5.43 -11.74
N THR A 311 0.03 -4.14 -11.52
CA THR A 311 -0.61 -3.64 -10.29
C THR A 311 -2.05 -4.17 -10.19
N MET A 312 -2.83 -4.07 -11.27
CA MET A 312 -4.21 -4.58 -11.23
C MET A 312 -4.28 -6.10 -10.98
N PHE A 313 -3.35 -6.89 -11.51
CA PHE A 313 -3.25 -8.33 -11.20
C PHE A 313 -3.04 -8.58 -9.71
N TRP A 314 -2.02 -7.95 -9.10
CA TRP A 314 -1.68 -8.13 -7.69
C TRP A 314 -2.76 -7.61 -6.73
N SER A 315 -3.60 -6.67 -7.17
CA SER A 315 -4.77 -6.23 -6.40
C SER A 315 -5.76 -7.36 -6.08
N ASN A 316 -5.76 -8.44 -6.86
CA ASN A 316 -6.58 -9.63 -6.61
C ASN A 316 -6.04 -10.48 -5.45
N TYR A 317 -4.84 -10.21 -4.95
CA TYR A 317 -4.21 -10.91 -3.82
C TYR A 317 -3.98 -9.97 -2.62
N SER A 318 -4.56 -8.77 -2.63
CA SER A 318 -4.30 -7.71 -1.64
C SER A 318 -4.54 -8.11 -0.18
N SER A 319 -5.51 -9.00 0.09
CA SER A 319 -5.80 -9.53 1.43
C SER A 319 -4.75 -10.53 1.93
N ARG A 320 -3.85 -10.98 1.05
CA ARG A 320 -2.83 -11.99 1.35
C ARG A 320 -1.45 -11.40 1.66
N PHE A 321 -1.30 -10.08 1.53
CA PHE A 321 -0.03 -9.40 1.79
C PHE A 321 0.19 -9.20 3.29
N ASN A 322 1.27 -9.77 3.82
CA ASN A 322 1.72 -9.56 5.20
C ASN A 322 2.54 -8.26 5.31
N ARG A 323 3.44 -8.04 4.34
CA ARG A 323 4.29 -6.86 4.20
C ARG A 323 4.42 -6.49 2.73
N ILE A 324 4.65 -5.21 2.48
CA ILE A 324 4.89 -4.64 1.15
C ILE A 324 6.12 -3.77 1.24
N ARG A 325 6.93 -3.77 0.18
CA ARG A 325 7.98 -2.79 -0.08
C ARG A 325 7.92 -2.38 -1.54
N GLY A 326 7.92 -1.09 -1.80
CA GLY A 326 8.00 -0.51 -3.14
C GLY A 326 9.34 0.18 -3.33
N LEU A 327 10.02 -0.15 -4.42
CA LEU A 327 11.29 0.46 -4.81
C LEU A 327 11.05 1.20 -6.11
N LEU A 328 11.12 2.52 -6.07
CA LEU A 328 10.83 3.37 -7.22
C LEU A 328 12.13 4.00 -7.74
N PRO A 329 12.36 4.05 -9.07
CA PRO A 329 13.41 4.87 -9.66
C PRO A 329 13.41 6.28 -9.06
N HIS A 330 14.59 6.88 -8.88
CA HIS A 330 14.69 8.25 -8.34
C HIS A 330 13.77 9.23 -9.09
N THR A 331 13.72 9.15 -10.42
CA THR A 331 12.83 9.97 -11.27
C THR A 331 11.35 9.80 -10.92
N THR A 332 10.93 8.55 -10.69
CA THR A 332 9.55 8.18 -10.36
C THR A 332 9.20 8.62 -8.94
N TYR A 333 10.12 8.42 -7.99
CA TYR A 333 9.96 8.81 -6.60
C TYR A 333 9.82 10.34 -6.45
N ASP A 334 10.70 11.09 -7.11
CA ASP A 334 10.69 12.56 -7.08
C ASP A 334 9.41 13.12 -7.71
N TYR A 335 8.94 12.54 -8.82
CA TYR A 335 7.67 12.92 -9.44
C TYR A 335 6.46 12.70 -8.51
N MET A 336 6.43 11.61 -7.73
CA MET A 336 5.37 11.39 -6.72
C MET A 336 5.36 12.50 -5.67
N GLN A 337 6.53 12.90 -5.17
CA GLN A 337 6.65 13.94 -4.15
C GLN A 337 6.21 15.31 -4.68
N VAL A 338 6.62 15.68 -5.91
CA VAL A 338 6.22 16.94 -6.56
C VAL A 338 4.72 16.96 -6.84
N SER A 339 4.12 15.82 -7.14
CA SER A 339 2.67 15.66 -7.35
C SER A 339 1.85 15.73 -6.06
N GLY A 340 2.47 16.09 -4.93
CA GLY A 340 1.81 16.25 -3.63
C GLY A 340 1.46 14.93 -2.94
N GLN A 341 2.02 13.80 -3.39
CA GLN A 341 1.74 12.49 -2.79
C GLN A 341 2.71 12.22 -1.63
N GLN A 342 2.16 12.02 -0.43
CA GLN A 342 2.96 11.64 0.73
C GLN A 342 3.14 10.11 0.76
N LEU A 343 4.33 9.67 0.37
CA LEU A 343 4.72 8.26 0.37
C LEU A 343 5.06 7.77 1.80
N SER A 344 4.68 6.54 2.11
CA SER A 344 4.97 5.86 3.35
C SER A 344 6.41 5.33 3.36
N ALA A 345 6.90 5.00 4.56
CA ALA A 345 8.24 4.43 4.72
C ALA A 345 8.45 3.04 4.06
N GLN A 346 7.39 2.43 3.50
CA GLN A 346 7.49 1.18 2.73
C GLN A 346 7.87 1.44 1.27
N ILE A 347 7.78 2.69 0.81
CA ILE A 347 8.12 3.11 -0.54
C ILE A 347 9.43 3.90 -0.46
N GLU A 348 10.45 3.43 -1.16
CA GLU A 348 11.79 4.00 -1.10
C GLU A 348 12.31 4.31 -2.51
N PRO A 349 13.14 5.36 -2.64
CA PRO A 349 13.85 5.61 -3.88
C PRO A 349 14.91 4.51 -4.11
N PHE A 350 15.16 4.22 -5.38
CA PHE A 350 15.94 3.07 -5.83
C PHE A 350 16.76 3.45 -7.06
N ASP A 351 18.03 3.05 -7.07
CA ASP A 351 18.92 3.29 -8.20
C ASP A 351 18.66 2.23 -9.30
N SER A 352 17.67 2.53 -10.13
CA SER A 352 17.23 1.68 -11.23
C SER A 352 16.32 2.44 -12.19
N ASP A 353 16.15 1.88 -13.38
CA ASP A 353 15.21 2.36 -14.40
C ASP A 353 13.83 1.68 -14.30
N CYS A 354 13.61 0.80 -13.31
CA CYS A 354 12.38 0.02 -13.18
C CYS A 354 11.83 0.04 -11.75
N GLU A 355 10.51 0.22 -11.62
CA GLU A 355 9.82 0.06 -10.35
C GLU A 355 9.75 -1.42 -9.97
N VAL A 356 10.08 -1.73 -8.71
CA VAL A 356 10.04 -3.08 -8.17
C VAL A 356 9.11 -3.12 -6.96
N LEU A 357 8.15 -4.03 -6.98
CA LEU A 357 7.24 -4.28 -5.87
C LEU A 357 7.56 -5.62 -5.22
N ILE A 358 7.67 -5.64 -3.89
CA ILE A 358 7.99 -6.81 -3.10
C ILE A 358 6.83 -7.10 -2.17
N PHE A 359 6.30 -8.32 -2.26
CA PHE A 359 5.14 -8.79 -1.51
C PHE A 359 5.52 -10.00 -0.65
N GLU A 360 5.31 -9.89 0.66
CA GLU A 360 5.38 -11.06 1.53
C GLU A 360 4.01 -11.75 1.58
N LEU A 361 3.99 -13.02 1.18
CA LEU A 361 2.79 -13.83 0.96
C LEU A 361 2.94 -15.16 1.69
N ASP A 362 2.44 -15.30 2.92
CA ASP A 362 2.53 -16.53 3.73
C ASP A 362 3.87 -17.29 3.57
N LYS A 363 3.92 -18.32 2.70
CA LYS A 363 5.10 -19.19 2.45
C LYS A 363 6.10 -18.68 1.40
N ILE A 364 5.77 -17.64 0.66
CA ILE A 364 6.58 -17.10 -0.44
C ILE A 364 6.75 -15.59 -0.34
N ILE A 365 7.77 -15.07 -1.02
CA ILE A 365 7.93 -13.64 -1.28
C ILE A 365 7.91 -13.47 -2.78
N ALA A 366 7.01 -12.62 -3.30
CA ALA A 366 6.95 -12.29 -4.72
C ALA A 366 7.64 -10.96 -4.97
N VAL A 367 8.55 -10.91 -5.94
CA VAL A 367 9.18 -9.69 -6.43
C VAL A 367 8.73 -9.46 -7.86
N GLU A 368 8.00 -8.37 -8.06
CA GLU A 368 7.41 -7.96 -9.31
C GLU A 368 8.18 -6.77 -9.87
N PHE A 369 8.78 -6.94 -11.05
CA PHE A 369 9.35 -5.83 -11.80
C PHE A 369 8.22 -5.23 -12.62
N LEU A 370 7.93 -3.93 -12.53
CA LEU A 370 6.76 -3.35 -13.22
C LEU A 370 7.02 -3.08 -14.70
N ARG A 371 8.27 -2.91 -15.11
CA ARG A 371 8.69 -2.59 -16.49
C ARG A 371 10.02 -3.25 -16.88
N GLY A 372 10.50 -2.99 -18.10
CA GLY A 372 11.78 -3.45 -18.63
C GLY A 372 11.69 -4.68 -19.53
N GLU A 373 12.76 -5.00 -20.25
CA GLU A 373 12.74 -6.01 -21.33
C GLU A 373 12.44 -7.45 -20.86
N LEU A 374 12.99 -7.84 -19.70
CA LEU A 374 12.74 -9.18 -19.14
C LEU A 374 11.36 -9.30 -18.49
N SER A 375 10.87 -8.21 -17.87
CA SER A 375 9.50 -8.08 -17.39
C SER A 375 8.99 -9.35 -16.70
N GLU A 376 9.49 -9.63 -15.50
CA GLU A 376 9.38 -10.92 -14.81
C GLU A 376 8.81 -10.78 -13.38
N THR A 377 8.22 -11.85 -12.85
CA THR A 377 7.97 -12.03 -11.41
C THR A 377 8.89 -13.11 -10.88
N ARG A 378 9.58 -12.85 -9.76
CA ARG A 378 10.39 -13.85 -9.07
C ARG A 378 9.72 -14.26 -7.77
N PHE A 379 9.67 -15.56 -7.51
CA PHE A 379 9.10 -16.13 -6.29
C PHE A 379 10.20 -16.73 -5.44
N PHE A 380 10.32 -16.27 -4.20
CA PHE A 380 11.30 -16.73 -3.23
C PHE A 380 10.62 -17.49 -2.11
N LYS A 381 11.36 -18.40 -1.46
CA LYS A 381 10.90 -19.03 -0.23
C LYS A 381 10.86 -17.98 0.88
N ASN A 382 9.75 -17.88 1.61
CA ASN A 382 9.70 -17.01 2.79
C ASN A 382 10.49 -17.68 3.93
N ASN A 383 11.76 -17.31 4.06
CA ASN A 383 12.63 -17.64 5.18
C ASN A 383 13.26 -16.35 5.70
N GLU A 384 13.83 -16.39 6.91
CA GLU A 384 14.39 -15.21 7.56
C GLU A 384 15.47 -14.52 6.70
N TRP A 385 16.31 -15.31 6.01
CA TRP A 385 17.38 -14.78 5.18
C TRP A 385 16.86 -13.99 3.96
N ASN A 386 15.90 -14.55 3.21
CA ASN A 386 15.28 -13.89 2.07
C ASN A 386 14.46 -12.69 2.51
N ALA A 387 13.67 -12.82 3.59
CA ALA A 387 12.85 -11.75 4.12
C ALA A 387 13.71 -10.55 4.55
N LYS A 388 14.80 -10.79 5.29
CA LYS A 388 15.74 -9.75 5.69
C LYS A 388 16.37 -9.06 4.49
N ARG A 389 16.84 -9.83 3.50
CA ARG A 389 17.52 -9.26 2.33
C ARG A 389 16.57 -8.44 1.45
N LEU A 390 15.32 -8.87 1.29
CA LEU A 390 14.35 -8.20 0.43
C LEU A 390 13.62 -7.04 1.11
N PHE A 391 13.38 -7.09 2.43
CA PHE A 391 12.62 -6.05 3.14
C PHE A 391 13.47 -5.08 3.98
N GLU A 392 14.64 -5.50 4.46
CA GLU A 392 15.44 -4.69 5.42
C GLU A 392 16.74 -4.15 4.81
N SER A 393 17.20 -4.70 3.68
CA SER A 393 18.43 -4.25 3.03
C SER A 393 18.26 -2.87 2.41
N LYS A 394 19.07 -1.90 2.86
CA LYS A 394 19.11 -0.54 2.29
C LYS A 394 19.80 -0.46 0.93
N GLU A 395 20.79 -1.32 0.70
CA GLU A 395 21.58 -1.38 -0.54
C GLU A 395 21.13 -2.56 -1.41
N LEU A 396 19.82 -2.66 -1.68
CA LEU A 396 19.31 -3.63 -2.63
C LEU A 396 19.54 -3.08 -4.06
N SER A 397 19.77 -3.95 -5.03
CA SER A 397 19.85 -3.62 -6.48
C SER A 397 19.12 -4.69 -7.29
N ILE A 398 18.78 -4.42 -8.55
CA ILE A 398 18.12 -5.43 -9.41
C ILE A 398 19.01 -6.66 -9.55
N ASP A 399 20.30 -6.48 -9.78
CA ASP A 399 21.23 -7.60 -9.89
C ASP A 399 21.31 -8.38 -8.58
N ALA A 400 21.36 -7.69 -7.43
CA ALA A 400 21.34 -8.34 -6.13
C ALA A 400 20.05 -9.15 -5.87
N ILE A 401 18.90 -8.72 -6.40
CA ILE A 401 17.64 -9.49 -6.36
C ILE A 401 17.76 -10.74 -7.26
N ARG A 402 18.31 -10.59 -8.47
CA ARG A 402 18.46 -11.69 -9.45
C ARG A 402 19.46 -12.76 -9.01
N GLU A 403 20.47 -12.39 -8.23
CA GLU A 403 21.45 -13.30 -7.62
C GLU A 403 20.84 -14.20 -6.53
N ILE A 404 19.71 -13.83 -5.94
CA ILE A 404 19.07 -14.64 -4.90
C ILE A 404 18.49 -15.91 -5.51
N SER A 405 18.74 -17.06 -4.86
CA SER A 405 18.12 -18.32 -5.24
C SER A 405 16.60 -18.27 -5.10
N GLN A 406 15.91 -18.40 -6.23
CA GLN A 406 14.45 -18.34 -6.33
C GLN A 406 13.81 -19.75 -6.36
N LEU A 407 12.53 -19.82 -5.98
CA LEU A 407 11.69 -21.01 -6.16
C LEU A 407 11.17 -21.12 -7.59
N GLU A 408 10.77 -19.99 -8.20
CA GLU A 408 10.27 -19.93 -9.57
C GLU A 408 10.46 -18.52 -10.15
N VAL A 409 10.51 -18.43 -11.49
CA VAL A 409 10.38 -17.17 -12.24
C VAL A 409 9.21 -17.30 -13.21
N HIS A 410 8.44 -16.23 -13.36
CA HIS A 410 7.32 -16.16 -14.28
C HIS A 410 7.49 -14.97 -15.23
N ASP A 411 7.22 -15.18 -16.52
CA ASP A 411 7.24 -14.14 -17.56
C ASP A 411 5.98 -13.26 -17.54
N HIS A 412 6.00 -12.16 -18.30
CA HIS A 412 4.80 -11.37 -18.59
C HIS A 412 4.46 -11.30 -20.07
N ILE A 413 4.69 -12.39 -20.83
CA ILE A 413 4.33 -12.42 -22.25
C ILE A 413 2.81 -12.68 -22.43
N THR A 414 2.37 -12.98 -23.65
CA THR A 414 0.93 -13.14 -23.97
C THR A 414 0.22 -14.10 -22.98
N SER A 415 -0.94 -13.67 -22.48
CA SER A 415 -1.78 -14.39 -21.49
C SER A 415 -1.11 -14.69 -20.13
N TRP A 416 -0.06 -13.98 -19.75
CA TRP A 416 0.68 -14.25 -18.51
C TRP A 416 -0.19 -14.27 -17.25
N GLN A 417 -1.25 -13.47 -17.14
CA GLN A 417 -2.10 -13.43 -15.94
C GLN A 417 -2.75 -14.79 -15.67
N TYR A 418 -3.17 -15.51 -16.71
CA TYR A 418 -3.71 -16.86 -16.59
C TYR A 418 -2.65 -17.84 -16.08
N PHE A 419 -1.44 -17.78 -16.65
CA PHE A 419 -0.35 -18.69 -16.25
C PHE A 419 0.17 -18.38 -14.85
N CYS A 420 0.23 -17.10 -14.46
CA CYS A 420 0.66 -16.67 -13.14
C CYS A 420 -0.37 -17.08 -12.07
N GLU A 421 -1.66 -16.85 -12.31
CA GLU A 421 -2.74 -17.35 -11.44
C GLU A 421 -2.66 -18.87 -11.28
N LYS A 422 -2.53 -19.60 -12.40
CA LYS A 422 -2.42 -21.05 -12.37
C LYS A 422 -1.20 -21.51 -11.58
N LEU A 423 -0.05 -20.87 -11.73
CA LEU A 423 1.16 -21.14 -10.96
C LEU A 423 0.92 -20.93 -9.46
N LEU A 424 0.39 -19.77 -9.06
CA LEU A 424 0.06 -19.43 -7.68
C LEU A 424 -0.89 -20.44 -7.05
N ARG A 425 -2.00 -20.76 -7.72
CA ARG A 425 -3.01 -21.70 -7.20
C ARG A 425 -2.52 -23.15 -7.18
N THR A 426 -1.87 -23.62 -8.24
CA THR A 426 -1.57 -25.06 -8.38
C THR A 426 -0.26 -25.45 -7.70
N LYS A 427 0.81 -24.65 -7.86
CA LYS A 427 2.14 -24.93 -7.29
C LYS A 427 2.26 -24.37 -5.88
N PHE A 428 1.98 -23.08 -5.70
CA PHE A 428 2.15 -22.42 -4.41
C PHE A 428 0.95 -22.56 -3.46
N LYS A 429 -0.19 -23.07 -3.95
CA LYS A 429 -1.44 -23.18 -3.19
C LYS A 429 -1.91 -21.83 -2.64
N LEU A 430 -1.56 -20.73 -3.32
CA LEU A 430 -2.00 -19.38 -3.00
C LEU A 430 -3.25 -19.06 -3.81
N LEU A 431 -4.36 -18.83 -3.12
CA LEU A 431 -5.60 -18.36 -3.71
C LEU A 431 -5.69 -16.82 -3.62
N PRO A 432 -6.41 -16.18 -4.55
CA PRO A 432 -6.68 -14.74 -4.48
C PRO A 432 -7.61 -14.39 -3.32
N ASN A 433 -7.97 -13.11 -3.22
CA ASN A 433 -8.91 -12.56 -2.25
C ASN A 433 -10.22 -13.35 -2.21
N ASP A 434 -10.80 -13.45 -1.02
CA ASP A 434 -11.99 -14.25 -0.80
C ASP A 434 -13.19 -13.70 -1.60
N ASN A 435 -14.03 -14.61 -2.08
CA ASN A 435 -15.29 -14.30 -2.76
C ASN A 435 -15.18 -13.39 -4.00
N ILE A 436 -14.08 -13.44 -4.76
CA ILE A 436 -13.99 -12.69 -6.03
C ILE A 436 -14.63 -13.47 -7.19
N PRO A 437 -15.69 -12.95 -7.83
CA PRO A 437 -16.29 -13.59 -9.02
C PRO A 437 -15.53 -13.24 -10.31
N TYR A 438 -14.75 -12.17 -10.29
CA TYR A 438 -13.98 -11.68 -11.44
C TYR A 438 -12.60 -11.17 -11.00
N PHE A 439 -11.58 -11.42 -11.81
CA PHE A 439 -10.26 -10.81 -11.67
C PHE A 439 -10.27 -9.37 -12.20
N LYS A 440 -9.70 -8.46 -11.41
CA LYS A 440 -9.45 -7.09 -11.83
C LYS A 440 -8.26 -7.04 -12.80
N GLY A 441 -8.28 -6.08 -13.72
CA GLY A 441 -7.21 -5.89 -14.72
C GLY A 441 -7.33 -6.77 -15.97
N LEU A 442 -8.39 -7.59 -16.07
CA LEU A 442 -8.68 -8.41 -17.24
C LEU A 442 -10.01 -7.97 -17.89
N PRO A 443 -10.13 -8.07 -19.23
CA PRO A 443 -11.37 -7.72 -19.90
C PRO A 443 -12.49 -8.72 -19.57
N PRO A 444 -13.77 -8.32 -19.62
CA PRO A 444 -14.92 -9.15 -19.24
C PRO A 444 -14.99 -10.52 -19.92
N ALA A 445 -14.42 -10.65 -21.11
CA ALA A 445 -14.38 -11.91 -21.87
C ALA A 445 -13.55 -13.01 -21.18
N VAL A 446 -12.56 -12.65 -20.35
CA VAL A 446 -11.59 -13.61 -19.76
C VAL A 446 -11.37 -13.39 -18.25
N ASN A 447 -12.14 -12.52 -17.61
CA ASN A 447 -11.92 -12.17 -16.20
C ASN A 447 -12.70 -13.02 -15.19
N LYS A 448 -13.64 -13.86 -15.63
CA LYS A 448 -14.43 -14.72 -14.73
C LYS A 448 -13.53 -15.64 -13.92
N TYR A 449 -13.77 -15.74 -12.62
CA TYR A 449 -12.92 -16.53 -11.72
C TYR A 449 -13.69 -17.61 -10.96
N SER A 450 -12.99 -18.69 -10.65
CA SER A 450 -13.44 -19.78 -9.78
C SER A 450 -12.25 -20.28 -8.96
N SER A 451 -12.43 -20.45 -7.65
CA SER A 451 -11.36 -20.97 -6.77
C SER A 451 -10.95 -22.41 -7.10
N ILE A 452 -11.83 -23.17 -7.75
CA ILE A 452 -11.59 -24.56 -8.15
C ILE A 452 -10.80 -24.61 -9.45
N THR A 453 -11.31 -23.94 -10.49
CA THR A 453 -10.77 -24.06 -11.86
C THR A 453 -9.76 -22.96 -12.22
N GLY A 454 -9.79 -21.82 -11.52
CA GLY A 454 -9.00 -20.64 -11.81
C GLY A 454 -9.63 -19.74 -12.89
N LEU A 455 -8.78 -18.97 -13.58
CA LEU A 455 -9.14 -18.18 -14.75
C LEU A 455 -9.49 -19.08 -15.96
N PRO A 456 -10.33 -18.61 -16.91
CA PRO A 456 -10.64 -19.36 -18.12
C PRO A 456 -9.38 -19.56 -18.97
N MET A 457 -9.27 -20.74 -19.58
CA MET A 457 -8.15 -21.06 -20.46
C MET A 457 -8.14 -20.12 -21.68
N PRO A 458 -6.98 -19.53 -22.05
CA PRO A 458 -6.87 -18.70 -23.24
C PRO A 458 -7.21 -19.47 -24.52
N ALA A 459 -7.75 -18.76 -25.52
CA ALA A 459 -8.00 -19.34 -26.84
C ALA A 459 -6.70 -19.78 -27.52
N GLN A 460 -6.79 -20.77 -28.42
CA GLN A 460 -5.63 -21.37 -29.07
C GLN A 460 -4.72 -20.35 -29.77
N SER A 461 -5.30 -19.33 -30.41
CA SER A 461 -4.55 -18.24 -31.06
C SER A 461 -3.60 -17.51 -30.10
N TYR A 462 -4.02 -17.25 -28.86
CA TYR A 462 -3.18 -16.63 -27.83
C TYR A 462 -2.12 -17.58 -27.29
N LEU A 463 -2.40 -18.89 -27.25
CA LEU A 463 -1.43 -19.91 -26.86
C LEU A 463 -0.33 -20.06 -27.93
N ASP A 464 -0.70 -19.99 -29.20
CA ASP A 464 0.24 -20.02 -30.32
C ASP A 464 1.13 -18.76 -30.34
N GLU A 465 0.54 -17.58 -30.13
CA GLU A 465 1.27 -16.33 -29.99
C GLU A 465 2.22 -16.36 -28.78
N ARG A 466 1.76 -16.89 -27.64
CA ARG A 466 2.58 -17.09 -26.45
C ARG A 466 3.76 -18.00 -26.79
N ALA A 467 3.53 -19.14 -27.44
CA ALA A 467 4.57 -20.08 -27.82
C ALA A 467 5.68 -19.41 -28.65
N ALA A 468 5.32 -18.57 -29.61
CA ALA A 468 6.27 -17.85 -30.45
C ALA A 468 7.11 -16.82 -29.66
N LYS A 469 6.48 -16.08 -28.74
CA LYS A 469 7.19 -15.07 -27.91
C LYS A 469 8.05 -15.68 -26.81
N LEU A 470 7.63 -16.83 -26.27
CA LEU A 470 8.27 -17.46 -25.13
C LEU A 470 9.66 -17.97 -25.46
N GLU A 471 9.90 -18.41 -26.69
CA GLU A 471 11.23 -18.83 -27.13
C GLU A 471 12.26 -17.70 -27.01
N ARG A 472 11.94 -16.51 -27.51
CA ARG A 472 12.79 -15.32 -27.37
C ARG A 472 12.97 -14.94 -25.90
N TRP A 473 11.90 -14.97 -25.11
CA TRP A 473 11.96 -14.62 -23.69
C TRP A 473 12.88 -15.57 -22.91
N VAL A 474 12.79 -16.89 -23.15
CA VAL A 474 13.65 -17.89 -22.50
C VAL A 474 15.13 -17.63 -22.81
N GLU A 475 15.46 -17.26 -24.03
CA GLU A 475 16.84 -16.93 -24.42
C GLU A 475 17.34 -15.65 -23.72
N LEU A 476 16.53 -14.59 -23.71
CA LEU A 476 16.86 -13.34 -23.00
C LEU A 476 17.03 -13.57 -21.50
N PHE A 477 16.10 -14.31 -20.89
CA PHE A 477 16.12 -14.69 -19.48
C PHE A 477 17.43 -15.40 -19.14
N TRP A 478 17.75 -16.49 -19.84
CA TRP A 478 18.98 -17.24 -19.55
C TRP A 478 20.25 -16.45 -19.82
N ASN A 479 20.28 -15.61 -20.85
CA ASN A 479 21.42 -14.72 -21.12
C ASN A 479 21.66 -13.72 -19.98
N ALA A 480 20.60 -13.27 -19.30
CA ALA A 480 20.73 -12.44 -18.10
C ALA A 480 21.13 -13.29 -16.89
N GLU A 481 20.53 -14.47 -16.75
CA GLU A 481 20.79 -15.37 -15.62
C GLU A 481 22.21 -15.94 -15.60
N PHE A 482 22.84 -16.21 -16.74
CA PHE A 482 24.24 -16.66 -16.80
C PHE A 482 25.26 -15.58 -16.45
N LYS A 483 24.85 -14.30 -16.45
CA LYS A 483 25.70 -13.20 -15.96
C LYS A 483 25.71 -13.13 -14.44
N THR A 484 24.76 -13.80 -13.79
CA THR A 484 24.71 -13.87 -12.32
C THR A 484 25.68 -14.92 -11.79
N SER A 485 26.20 -14.70 -10.59
CA SER A 485 27.13 -15.60 -9.91
C SER A 485 26.47 -16.89 -9.39
N LYS A 486 25.14 -16.94 -9.29
CA LYS A 486 24.39 -18.05 -8.67
C LYS A 486 24.57 -19.41 -9.32
N TYR A 487 24.97 -19.45 -10.58
CA TYR A 487 25.16 -20.70 -11.33
C TYR A 487 26.63 -21.09 -11.49
N GLY A 488 27.56 -20.31 -10.93
CA GLY A 488 29.01 -20.51 -11.08
C GLY A 488 29.49 -20.36 -12.54
N GLU A 489 30.74 -20.72 -12.78
CA GLU A 489 31.27 -20.80 -14.15
C GLU A 489 30.67 -22.00 -14.88
N GLN A 490 29.80 -21.73 -15.86
CA GLN A 490 29.22 -22.75 -16.72
C GLN A 490 29.87 -22.74 -18.10
N SER A 491 30.16 -23.92 -18.62
CA SER A 491 30.54 -24.11 -20.02
C SER A 491 29.37 -23.76 -20.95
N GLY A 492 29.69 -23.43 -22.21
CA GLY A 492 28.65 -23.13 -23.22
C GLY A 492 27.69 -24.30 -23.50
N LEU A 493 28.07 -25.54 -23.19
CA LEU A 493 27.19 -26.71 -23.28
C LEU A 493 26.20 -26.76 -22.10
N GLU A 494 26.68 -26.50 -20.88
CA GLU A 494 25.82 -26.45 -19.68
C GLU A 494 24.79 -25.32 -19.79
N GLN A 495 25.20 -24.15 -20.27
CA GLN A 495 24.29 -23.04 -20.54
C GLN A 495 23.18 -23.43 -21.54
N LYS A 496 23.55 -24.04 -22.67
CA LYS A 496 22.57 -24.53 -23.66
C LYS A 496 21.65 -25.60 -23.07
N SER A 497 22.17 -26.46 -22.20
CA SER A 497 21.39 -27.51 -21.54
C SER A 497 20.25 -26.92 -20.69
N ASN A 498 20.52 -25.82 -19.96
CA ASN A 498 19.55 -25.09 -19.15
C ASN A 498 18.47 -24.42 -20.01
N VAL A 499 18.88 -23.78 -21.11
CA VAL A 499 17.95 -23.20 -22.09
C VAL A 499 17.01 -24.26 -22.65
N TYR A 500 17.52 -25.43 -23.05
CA TYR A 500 16.67 -26.51 -23.56
C TYR A 500 15.73 -27.09 -22.51
N LEU A 501 16.16 -27.20 -21.25
CA LEU A 501 15.27 -27.64 -20.17
C LEU A 501 14.10 -26.67 -20.00
N SER A 502 14.36 -25.35 -20.01
CA SER A 502 13.29 -24.35 -19.99
C SER A 502 12.37 -24.45 -21.21
N LYS A 503 12.91 -24.61 -22.42
CA LYS A 503 12.09 -24.85 -23.63
C LYS A 503 11.22 -26.10 -23.50
N ALA A 504 11.72 -27.16 -22.85
CA ALA A 504 10.92 -28.35 -22.58
C ALA A 504 9.77 -28.10 -21.60
N HIS A 505 10.00 -27.36 -20.51
CA HIS A 505 8.94 -26.98 -19.57
C HIS A 505 7.86 -26.12 -20.23
N VAL A 506 8.28 -25.21 -21.11
CA VAL A 506 7.37 -24.40 -21.93
C VAL A 506 6.51 -25.28 -22.84
N ALA A 507 7.12 -26.20 -23.58
CA ALA A 507 6.38 -27.12 -24.46
C ALA A 507 5.35 -27.95 -23.66
N GLN A 508 5.71 -28.39 -22.45
CA GLN A 508 4.81 -29.09 -21.55
C GLN A 508 3.60 -28.23 -21.12
N GLN A 509 3.83 -26.95 -20.78
CA GLN A 509 2.76 -26.02 -20.41
C GLN A 509 1.78 -25.74 -21.55
N LEU A 510 2.28 -25.76 -22.80
CA LEU A 510 1.48 -25.57 -24.02
C LEU A 510 0.82 -26.86 -24.52
N GLY A 511 1.04 -28.00 -23.86
CA GLY A 511 0.50 -29.30 -24.28
C GLY A 511 1.16 -29.89 -25.52
N LYS A 512 2.35 -29.41 -25.91
CA LYS A 512 3.12 -29.91 -27.06
C LYS A 512 4.05 -31.04 -26.63
N SER A 513 3.51 -32.25 -26.54
CA SER A 513 4.26 -33.41 -26.02
C SER A 513 5.49 -33.78 -26.85
N GLU A 514 5.42 -33.68 -28.18
CA GLU A 514 6.55 -33.99 -29.06
C GLU A 514 7.72 -33.02 -28.87
N ASP A 515 7.43 -31.71 -28.82
CA ASP A 515 8.43 -30.66 -28.55
C ASP A 515 9.04 -30.83 -27.15
N HIS A 516 8.23 -31.21 -26.16
CA HIS A 516 8.70 -31.49 -24.80
C HIS A 516 9.74 -32.61 -24.80
N GLU A 517 9.42 -33.77 -25.38
CA GLU A 517 10.36 -34.90 -25.45
C GLU A 517 11.63 -34.55 -26.23
N PHE A 518 11.49 -33.80 -27.33
CA PHE A 518 12.62 -33.34 -28.13
C PHE A 518 13.60 -32.47 -27.33
N TYR A 519 13.08 -31.46 -26.61
CA TYR A 519 13.91 -30.57 -25.81
C TYR A 519 14.49 -31.24 -24.56
N ILE A 520 13.75 -32.15 -23.90
CA ILE A 520 14.28 -32.99 -22.82
C ILE A 520 15.47 -33.81 -23.32
N LYS A 521 15.36 -34.44 -24.49
CA LYS A 521 16.45 -35.21 -25.10
C LYS A 521 17.66 -34.34 -25.40
N LYS A 522 17.46 -33.14 -25.96
CA LYS A 522 18.56 -32.19 -26.22
C LYS A 522 19.26 -31.74 -24.94
N SER A 523 18.49 -31.39 -23.91
CA SER A 523 19.02 -30.95 -22.62
C SER A 523 19.79 -32.07 -21.91
N ALA A 524 19.24 -33.29 -21.87
CA ALA A 524 19.87 -34.46 -21.27
C ALA A 524 21.21 -34.80 -21.95
N ASN A 525 21.25 -34.75 -23.29
CA ASN A 525 22.48 -34.98 -24.07
C ASN A 525 23.56 -33.92 -23.82
N GLN A 526 23.20 -32.76 -23.28
CA GLN A 526 24.13 -31.66 -22.99
C GLN A 526 24.55 -31.60 -21.52
N GLY A 527 24.18 -32.60 -20.71
CA GLY A 527 24.69 -32.72 -19.35
C GLY A 527 23.72 -32.30 -18.25
N ASN A 528 22.50 -31.84 -18.55
CA ASN A 528 21.58 -31.37 -17.50
C ASN A 528 21.02 -32.54 -16.67
N PRO A 529 21.28 -32.63 -15.35
CA PRO A 529 20.89 -33.79 -14.55
C PRO A 529 19.38 -33.95 -14.37
N GLU A 530 18.63 -32.85 -14.28
CA GLU A 530 17.16 -32.87 -14.20
C GLU A 530 16.57 -33.41 -15.51
N ALA A 531 17.05 -32.94 -16.66
CA ALA A 531 16.61 -33.43 -17.97
C ALA A 531 16.95 -34.91 -18.17
N MET A 532 18.12 -35.37 -17.72
CA MET A 532 18.49 -36.79 -17.74
C MET A 532 17.51 -37.64 -16.93
N ASN A 533 17.14 -37.20 -15.72
CA ASN A 533 16.17 -37.89 -14.89
C ASN A 533 14.79 -37.91 -15.56
N GLN A 534 14.32 -36.79 -16.12
CA GLN A 534 13.04 -36.73 -16.83
C GLN A 534 13.03 -37.64 -18.06
N LEU A 535 14.09 -37.63 -18.87
CA LEU A 535 14.23 -38.52 -20.02
C LEU A 535 14.20 -39.99 -19.58
N GLY A 536 14.93 -40.31 -18.51
CA GLY A 536 14.95 -41.64 -17.91
C GLY A 536 13.55 -42.11 -17.50
N GLN A 537 12.78 -41.24 -16.83
CA GLN A 537 11.41 -41.55 -16.42
C GLN A 537 10.44 -41.72 -17.60
N ILE A 538 10.60 -40.95 -18.68
CA ILE A 538 9.82 -41.11 -19.92
C ILE A 538 10.08 -42.50 -20.52
N LEU A 539 11.36 -42.87 -20.64
CA LEU A 539 11.77 -44.15 -21.22
C LEU A 539 11.39 -45.36 -20.35
N LEU A 540 11.44 -45.22 -19.02
CA LEU A 540 11.05 -46.27 -18.07
C LEU A 540 9.56 -46.64 -18.15
N LYS A 541 8.70 -45.71 -18.59
CA LYS A 541 7.27 -45.96 -18.79
C LYS A 541 6.96 -46.70 -20.10
N ASN A 542 7.95 -46.89 -20.96
CA ASN A 542 7.77 -47.60 -22.22
C ASN A 542 7.65 -49.12 -22.00
N ALA A 543 6.87 -49.81 -22.84
CA ALA A 543 6.71 -51.25 -22.77
C ALA A 543 7.96 -52.02 -23.23
N ASP A 544 8.78 -51.44 -24.12
CA ASP A 544 9.99 -52.07 -24.65
C ASP A 544 11.09 -52.19 -23.58
N VAL A 545 11.55 -53.43 -23.35
CA VAL A 545 12.62 -53.76 -22.40
C VAL A 545 13.92 -53.01 -22.68
N ASN A 546 14.27 -52.83 -23.97
CA ASN A 546 15.49 -52.13 -24.35
C ASN A 546 15.41 -50.64 -24.06
N LEU A 547 14.24 -50.03 -24.28
CA LEU A 547 14.00 -48.62 -23.94
C LEU A 547 13.98 -48.41 -22.44
N ARG A 548 13.42 -49.34 -21.65
CA ARG A 548 13.50 -49.27 -20.18
C ARG A 548 14.93 -49.34 -19.67
N ARG A 549 15.75 -50.27 -20.18
CA ARG A 549 17.19 -50.32 -19.86
C ARG A 549 17.92 -49.04 -20.27
N HIS A 550 17.54 -48.43 -21.39
CA HIS A 550 18.09 -47.13 -21.78
C HIS A 550 17.67 -46.03 -20.80
N GLY A 551 16.43 -46.06 -20.31
CA GLY A 551 15.93 -45.17 -19.26
C GLY A 551 16.67 -45.32 -17.93
N GLU A 552 16.93 -46.55 -17.50
CA GLU A 552 17.74 -46.87 -16.31
C GLU A 552 19.13 -46.20 -16.38
N ARG A 553 19.80 -46.29 -17.54
CA ARG A 553 21.10 -45.62 -17.76
C ARG A 553 21.01 -44.10 -17.63
N TRP A 554 19.92 -43.48 -18.10
CA TRP A 554 19.72 -42.03 -17.97
C TRP A 554 19.46 -41.62 -16.52
N VAL A 555 18.68 -42.39 -15.77
CA VAL A 555 18.46 -42.16 -14.33
C VAL A 555 19.78 -42.33 -13.56
N ALA A 556 20.59 -43.35 -13.89
CA ALA A 556 21.92 -43.52 -13.32
C ALA A 556 22.81 -42.31 -13.62
N LYS A 557 22.88 -41.85 -14.87
CA LYS A 557 23.63 -40.64 -15.26
C LYS A 557 23.17 -39.39 -14.49
N ALA A 558 21.87 -39.20 -14.31
CA ALA A 558 21.34 -38.10 -13.50
C ALA A 558 21.81 -38.18 -12.04
N ALA A 559 21.76 -39.37 -11.44
CA ALA A 559 22.18 -39.61 -10.06
C ALA A 559 23.68 -39.31 -9.86
N ILE A 560 24.50 -39.69 -10.83
CA ILE A 560 25.95 -39.43 -10.86
C ILE A 560 26.25 -37.93 -10.87
N ASN A 561 25.49 -37.17 -11.63
CA ASN A 561 25.62 -35.72 -11.70
C ASN A 561 24.90 -34.98 -10.54
N GLY A 562 24.59 -35.69 -9.44
CA GLY A 562 24.12 -35.09 -8.19
C GLY A 562 22.61 -34.90 -8.09
N HIS A 563 21.80 -35.48 -8.98
CA HIS A 563 20.34 -35.32 -8.91
C HIS A 563 19.73 -36.20 -7.80
N GLU A 564 19.30 -35.59 -6.70
CA GLU A 564 18.84 -36.27 -5.48
C GLU A 564 17.73 -37.31 -5.72
N LYS A 565 16.68 -36.95 -6.47
CA LYS A 565 15.59 -37.91 -6.76
C LYS A 565 16.10 -39.09 -7.59
N ALA A 566 17.07 -38.86 -8.47
CA ALA A 566 17.62 -39.94 -9.29
C ALA A 566 18.49 -40.87 -8.44
N GLN A 567 19.25 -40.33 -7.48
CA GLN A 567 19.99 -41.15 -6.50
C GLN A 567 19.05 -42.06 -5.72
N SER A 568 17.94 -41.51 -5.19
CA SER A 568 16.95 -42.32 -4.49
C SER A 568 16.29 -43.40 -5.38
N LEU A 569 16.10 -43.11 -6.68
CA LEU A 569 15.54 -44.07 -7.63
C LEU A 569 16.55 -45.19 -7.94
N VAL A 570 17.82 -44.84 -8.14
CA VAL A 570 18.90 -45.82 -8.38
C VAL A 570 19.01 -46.77 -7.20
N GLU A 571 19.02 -46.25 -5.97
CA GLU A 571 19.07 -47.05 -4.74
C GLU A 571 17.82 -47.94 -4.60
N LYS A 572 16.63 -47.35 -4.73
CA LYS A 572 15.36 -48.06 -4.54
C LYS A 572 15.15 -49.21 -5.52
N PHE A 573 15.58 -49.03 -6.77
CA PHE A 573 15.38 -50.01 -7.83
C PHE A 573 16.64 -50.83 -8.15
N ASN A 574 17.72 -50.65 -7.38
CA ASN A 574 19.01 -51.31 -7.57
C ASN A 574 19.50 -51.21 -9.04
N ILE A 575 19.43 -50.01 -9.60
CA ILE A 575 19.83 -49.75 -10.99
C ILE A 575 21.36 -49.86 -11.08
N GLU A 576 21.85 -50.72 -11.98
CA GLU A 576 23.29 -50.90 -12.19
C GLU A 576 23.92 -49.63 -12.76
N MET A 577 24.85 -49.03 -12.01
CA MET A 577 25.64 -47.89 -12.47
C MET A 577 26.88 -48.38 -13.20
N GLU A 578 27.03 -47.95 -14.46
CA GLU A 578 28.21 -48.26 -15.26
C GLU A 578 29.41 -47.47 -14.71
N ARG A 579 30.31 -48.16 -13.98
CA ARG A 579 31.50 -47.58 -13.30
C ARG A 579 32.64 -47.33 -14.29
N ASN A 580 32.36 -46.52 -15.31
CA ASN A 580 33.29 -46.23 -16.38
C ASN A 580 34.22 -45.05 -16.08
N ALA A 581 35.20 -44.77 -16.95
CA ALA A 581 36.12 -43.65 -16.77
C ALA A 581 35.38 -42.29 -16.73
N GLU A 582 34.31 -42.16 -17.51
CA GLU A 582 33.43 -40.99 -17.51
C GLU A 582 32.73 -40.79 -16.15
N TYR A 583 32.21 -41.87 -15.56
CA TYR A 583 31.58 -41.89 -14.23
C TYR A 583 32.51 -41.34 -13.15
N PHE A 584 33.74 -41.85 -13.07
CA PHE A 584 34.70 -41.38 -12.07
C PHE A 584 35.24 -39.99 -12.37
N THR A 585 35.30 -39.58 -13.64
CA THR A 585 35.62 -38.19 -14.01
C THR A 585 34.56 -37.22 -13.50
N GLN A 586 33.28 -37.55 -13.66
CA GLN A 586 32.17 -36.71 -13.16
C GLN A 586 32.18 -36.64 -11.63
N ARG A 587 32.34 -37.76 -10.93
CA ARG A 587 32.49 -37.77 -9.45
C ARG A 587 33.69 -36.95 -8.98
N LEU A 588 34.83 -37.03 -9.69
CA LEU A 588 36.01 -36.26 -9.39
C LEU A 588 35.76 -34.75 -9.52
N ASN A 589 35.05 -34.31 -10.56
CA ASN A 589 34.73 -32.90 -10.76
C ASN A 589 33.80 -32.35 -9.66
N VAL A 590 32.81 -33.13 -9.23
CA VAL A 590 31.94 -32.78 -8.09
C VAL A 590 32.75 -32.63 -6.79
N GLN A 591 33.75 -33.49 -6.58
CA GLN A 591 34.54 -33.51 -5.35
C GLN A 591 35.68 -32.49 -5.31
N LYS A 592 36.28 -32.16 -6.47
CA LYS A 592 37.33 -31.15 -6.60
C LYS A 592 36.91 -29.78 -6.06
N ASN A 593 35.63 -29.44 -6.20
CA ASN A 593 35.09 -28.17 -5.70
C ASN A 593 34.85 -28.17 -4.18
N LYS A 594 34.90 -29.32 -3.51
CA LYS A 594 34.56 -29.46 -2.09
C LYS A 594 35.75 -29.61 -1.14
N MET A 595 36.93 -30.06 -1.62
CA MET A 595 38.05 -30.39 -0.72
C MET A 595 39.43 -30.01 -1.26
N SER A 596 40.25 -29.39 -0.40
CA SER A 596 41.69 -29.14 -0.59
C SER A 596 42.59 -30.02 0.29
N GLN A 597 42.03 -30.95 1.08
CA GLN A 597 42.82 -31.82 1.97
C GLN A 597 42.33 -33.27 1.93
N GLY A 598 43.07 -34.11 1.20
CA GLY A 598 42.98 -35.56 1.25
C GLY A 598 44.33 -36.17 0.88
N HIS A 599 44.62 -37.38 1.37
CA HIS A 599 45.86 -38.11 1.06
C HIS A 599 45.93 -38.60 -0.41
N TYR A 600 44.86 -38.42 -1.18
CA TYR A 600 44.76 -38.83 -2.58
C TYR A 600 45.04 -37.66 -3.53
N LYS A 601 45.84 -37.92 -4.57
CA LYS A 601 46.07 -36.94 -5.64
C LYS A 601 44.86 -36.91 -6.59
N LEU A 602 44.37 -35.71 -6.90
CA LEU A 602 43.20 -35.50 -7.77
C LEU A 602 43.58 -35.07 -9.20
N GLU A 603 44.84 -34.73 -9.43
CA GLU A 603 45.35 -34.27 -10.72
C GLU A 603 45.89 -35.43 -11.57
N LYS A 604 45.62 -35.35 -12.88
CA LYS A 604 46.17 -36.27 -13.88
C LYS A 604 47.65 -35.91 -14.08
N THR A 605 48.56 -36.81 -13.73
CA THR A 605 50.00 -36.68 -14.00
C THR A 605 50.44 -37.51 -15.20
N LEU A 606 49.66 -38.51 -15.58
CA LEU A 606 49.89 -39.40 -16.70
C LEU A 606 48.91 -39.12 -17.84
N GLN A 607 49.42 -39.21 -19.08
CA GLN A 607 48.61 -39.07 -20.28
C GLN A 607 48.15 -40.43 -20.79
N LEU A 608 46.98 -40.48 -21.43
CA LEU A 608 46.42 -41.71 -22.03
C LEU A 608 47.41 -42.42 -22.98
N ALA A 609 48.17 -41.64 -23.77
CA ALA A 609 49.19 -42.17 -24.68
C ALA A 609 50.29 -42.97 -23.97
N SER A 610 50.54 -42.71 -22.67
CA SER A 610 51.53 -43.44 -21.86
C SER A 610 51.09 -44.84 -21.46
N PHE A 611 49.79 -45.15 -21.57
CA PHE A 611 49.21 -46.45 -21.25
C PHE A 611 48.93 -47.29 -22.51
N LYS A 612 48.62 -46.67 -23.65
CA LYS A 612 48.36 -47.34 -24.94
C LYS A 612 49.41 -48.35 -25.38
N LYS A 613 50.67 -48.12 -25.04
CA LYS A 613 51.81 -48.98 -25.44
C LYS A 613 52.08 -50.14 -24.48
N LEU A 614 51.38 -50.22 -23.35
CA LEU A 614 51.63 -51.20 -22.29
C LEU A 614 50.77 -52.45 -22.43
N SER A 615 51.31 -53.60 -22.07
CA SER A 615 50.53 -54.83 -21.91
C SER A 615 49.62 -54.74 -20.68
N ILE A 616 48.59 -55.58 -20.56
CA ILE A 616 47.73 -55.62 -19.36
C ILE A 616 48.56 -55.90 -18.11
N PHE A 617 49.53 -56.82 -18.21
CA PHE A 617 50.47 -57.12 -17.12
C PHE A 617 51.29 -55.89 -16.67
N ASP A 618 51.75 -55.07 -17.63
CA ASP A 618 52.47 -53.83 -17.31
C ASP A 618 51.54 -52.75 -16.72
N LEU A 619 50.27 -52.72 -17.13
CA LEU A 619 49.26 -51.84 -16.53
C LEU A 619 48.95 -52.23 -15.09
N GLU A 620 48.80 -53.54 -14.79
CA GLU A 620 48.63 -54.05 -13.41
C GLU A 620 49.83 -53.69 -12.51
N ARG A 621 51.06 -53.81 -13.03
CA ARG A 621 52.25 -53.37 -12.31
C ARG A 621 52.21 -51.87 -12.06
N LYS A 622 51.82 -51.08 -13.06
CA LYS A 622 51.76 -49.62 -12.96
C LYS A 622 50.66 -49.14 -12.01
N PHE A 623 49.54 -49.86 -11.93
CA PHE A 623 48.42 -49.59 -11.01
C PHE A 623 48.86 -49.52 -9.55
N ARG A 624 49.71 -50.45 -9.10
CA ARG A 624 50.24 -50.45 -7.72
C ARG A 624 50.99 -49.17 -7.34
N PHE A 625 51.53 -48.45 -8.33
CA PHE A 625 52.23 -47.17 -8.09
C PHE A 625 51.31 -45.95 -8.15
N ILE A 626 50.14 -46.07 -8.77
CA ILE A 626 49.19 -44.97 -8.98
C ILE A 626 47.86 -45.16 -8.23
N GLU A 627 47.69 -46.22 -7.45
CA GLU A 627 46.45 -46.59 -6.75
C GLU A 627 45.96 -45.56 -5.70
N HIS A 628 46.74 -44.51 -5.47
CA HIS A 628 46.43 -43.36 -4.61
C HIS A 628 46.25 -42.05 -5.40
N ASN A 629 46.36 -42.07 -6.73
CA ASN A 629 46.09 -40.94 -7.60
C ASN A 629 44.81 -41.19 -8.41
N VAL A 630 43.73 -40.53 -8.02
CA VAL A 630 42.41 -40.62 -8.65
C VAL A 630 42.47 -40.18 -10.11
N GLY A 631 43.22 -39.11 -10.40
CA GLY A 631 43.37 -38.60 -11.76
C GLY A 631 44.01 -39.62 -12.70
N ASP A 632 45.10 -40.26 -12.27
CA ASP A 632 45.80 -41.26 -13.08
C ASP A 632 45.04 -42.58 -13.19
N LEU A 633 44.32 -42.99 -12.14
CA LEU A 633 43.45 -44.16 -12.15
C LEU A 633 42.30 -44.02 -13.16
N ILE A 634 41.71 -42.83 -13.28
CA ILE A 634 40.70 -42.54 -14.30
C ILE A 634 41.27 -42.68 -15.71
N VAL A 635 42.49 -42.18 -15.95
CA VAL A 635 43.15 -42.28 -17.26
C VAL A 635 43.51 -43.75 -17.58
N MET A 636 43.89 -44.54 -16.57
CA MET A 636 44.09 -45.98 -16.73
C MET A 636 42.78 -46.69 -17.05
N LEU A 637 41.69 -46.34 -16.37
CA LEU A 637 40.37 -46.90 -16.64
C LEU A 637 39.89 -46.59 -18.07
N GLU A 638 40.15 -45.37 -18.55
CA GLU A 638 39.86 -44.95 -19.94
C GLU A 638 40.61 -45.81 -20.97
N GLU A 639 41.88 -46.15 -20.70
CA GLU A 639 42.64 -47.07 -21.54
C GLU A 639 42.07 -48.50 -21.49
N LEU A 640 41.74 -49.00 -20.30
CA LEU A 640 41.18 -50.36 -20.14
C LEU A 640 39.83 -50.51 -20.84
N GLU A 641 39.04 -49.44 -20.92
CA GLU A 641 37.78 -49.41 -21.66
C GLU A 641 37.94 -49.50 -23.17
N SER A 642 39.09 -49.06 -23.69
CA SER A 642 39.40 -49.20 -25.12
C SER A 642 39.79 -50.63 -25.53
N ARG A 643 39.94 -51.55 -24.56
CA ARG A 643 40.37 -52.93 -24.76
C ARG A 643 39.24 -53.91 -24.54
N SER A 644 39.16 -54.94 -25.39
CA SER A 644 38.09 -55.94 -25.38
C SER A 644 38.52 -57.31 -24.85
N ASP A 645 39.77 -57.48 -24.44
CA ASP A 645 40.27 -58.76 -23.92
C ASP A 645 39.75 -59.05 -22.50
N LYS A 646 39.55 -60.35 -22.19
CA LYS A 646 38.96 -60.80 -20.92
C LYS A 646 39.76 -60.32 -19.70
N THR A 647 41.09 -60.27 -19.82
CA THR A 647 41.99 -59.80 -18.78
C THR A 647 41.85 -58.30 -18.51
N ALA A 648 41.65 -57.49 -19.55
CA ALA A 648 41.33 -56.07 -19.41
C ALA A 648 39.98 -55.84 -18.72
N ILE A 649 38.96 -56.66 -19.04
CA ILE A 649 37.63 -56.57 -18.41
C ILE A 649 37.71 -56.88 -16.91
N GLU A 650 38.45 -57.92 -16.52
CA GLU A 650 38.63 -58.27 -15.12
C GLU A 650 39.42 -57.19 -14.37
N PHE A 651 40.47 -56.66 -14.99
CA PHE A 651 41.27 -55.61 -14.40
C PHE A 651 40.55 -54.26 -14.32
N ARG A 652 39.68 -53.96 -15.29
CA ARG A 652 38.76 -52.81 -15.26
C ARG A 652 37.94 -52.80 -13.97
N ARG A 653 37.40 -53.97 -13.58
CA ARG A 653 36.62 -54.11 -12.33
C ARG A 653 37.47 -53.74 -11.11
N THR A 654 38.71 -54.20 -11.03
CA THR A 654 39.63 -53.88 -9.93
C THR A 654 39.92 -52.39 -9.83
N VAL A 655 40.16 -51.72 -10.97
CA VAL A 655 40.39 -50.27 -11.01
C VAL A 655 39.14 -49.50 -10.57
N SER A 656 37.96 -49.91 -11.04
CA SER A 656 36.68 -49.31 -10.65
C SER A 656 36.37 -49.51 -9.15
N GLU A 657 36.57 -50.72 -8.60
CA GLU A 657 36.39 -50.99 -7.16
C GLU A 657 37.31 -50.13 -6.30
N ARG A 658 38.58 -49.98 -6.70
CA ARG A 658 39.52 -49.10 -6.00
C ARG A 658 39.08 -47.64 -6.04
N LEU A 659 38.62 -47.16 -7.19
CA LEU A 659 38.10 -45.80 -7.31
C LEU A 659 36.85 -45.61 -6.42
N ASP A 660 35.95 -46.58 -6.34
CA ASP A 660 34.79 -46.53 -5.44
C ASP A 660 35.20 -46.48 -3.97
N ASP A 661 36.17 -47.29 -3.54
CA ASP A 661 36.69 -47.25 -2.16
C ASP A 661 37.23 -45.86 -1.81
N ILE A 662 37.97 -45.24 -2.74
CA ILE A 662 38.49 -43.89 -2.56
C ILE A 662 37.34 -42.89 -2.45
N PHE A 663 36.36 -42.94 -3.35
CA PHE A 663 35.24 -42.00 -3.31
C PHE A 663 34.31 -42.21 -2.11
N ASN A 664 34.15 -43.44 -1.62
CA ASN A 664 33.40 -43.75 -0.41
C ASN A 664 34.12 -43.25 0.84
N SER A 665 35.46 -43.21 0.84
CA SER A 665 36.23 -42.62 1.95
C SER A 665 36.09 -41.09 2.08
N PHE A 666 35.46 -40.43 1.10
CA PHE A 666 35.21 -38.99 1.15
C PHE A 666 33.89 -38.61 1.83
N TYR A 667 33.05 -39.58 2.17
CA TYR A 667 31.79 -39.42 2.90
C TYR A 667 31.93 -40.08 4.27
#